data_AF-A0A0J1ILC1-F1
#
_entry.id   AF-A0A0J1ILC1-F1
#
_cell.length_a   1.000
_cell.length_b   1.000
_cell.length_c   1.000
_cell.angle_alpha   90.00
_cell.angle_beta   90.00
_cell.angle_gamma   90.00
#
_symmetry.space_group_name_H-M   'P 1'
#
loop_
_entity.id
_entity.type
_entity.pdbx_description
1 polymer ?
#
loop_
_entity_poly.entity_id
_entity_poly.type
_entity_poly.pdbx_seq_one_letter_code
_entity_poly.pdbx_strand_id
1 'polypeptide(L)'
;MTLEKKLIEKTYYEGYLQDRDESPIEVLGQLYIAEQRKNVPDLTSIRFAQGELYFQYHDYEAAIFKWENISNELEPWAKKNLADAYLELEEYSTAESFYKSVVTDSELLQTEISLQLFSLYFQKGNHEMALGIINNLVLTNPDYANIPTIAKSYYEEQQNWEKAVELAVKEGKRTDGLKWYEALIHYSNLGVIQQFEPAYFIESLKNLQELDFATFERLSISLWKNYEDTAYYLTWVTVFNSIYEPVPCEGEEGLAHILEGAYALLIDGSYSIKEVEEIVPALLSNYFLSSIGQQTVSAASAVLAWNEMFKHSMDQSVVSKAEMVINETTETNISFQQFMNLFESIIEWADKHDIPLDKKFAQKVHDFLPSNHYQLLMVGSVGSGVNAYINELVGETVLAEDTNAILTIKDNDYLEINEVTNSGLKLIDTLTNFYEELLVQQESPRVFQLDTPSHYLNQNRWTVTTAPFVEDASYADYAMLADSLLFVINEQSVFSYTEYEQLKQWKEKSPFLTLQFLIYIDDLDNEKVASKRLQKAMSAIQHYFPDSKIFIYSKQEEREAQLDEISRYYYHHFAARKMNEERLQSCISIIQDLITNLLDKRLDMEDSLKASLQLYEEMVSKLTGAKNQLIDMEASKSELITKQFDEIKIETQEAIKKEIPAILKGCKDIIKEDSDYSKMHISLNKEMNKRVNEYLNETLSPKIHRSIEEWIQAAHKQLEDGQLFLNELSKGFNGIYKEHPIELSCDFVIIEDWKRDARRLSSGLRIEPLNIFNRFNASQVFLKSAGKLLGAIQQNNKMLQSRYQKYLETEDFSDVAASVSTAVLQHFDFYEKGLENDIKMFFVRPKRTLEQIAEEKSKDIVEYKNLLDRLKNNPELFHDPLKLFELRLLQYDWLANTTKPATTWT
;
A
#
# COMPACT_ATOMS: atom_id res chain seq x y z
N MET A 1 -33.40 -62.82 33.49
CA MET A 1 -32.62 -61.90 34.37
C MET A 1 -31.47 -62.70 34.95
N THR A 2 -30.22 -62.30 34.69
CA THR A 2 -29.02 -62.98 35.20
C THR A 2 -28.85 -62.71 36.70
N LEU A 3 -28.09 -63.57 37.40
CA LEU A 3 -27.80 -63.39 38.83
C LEU A 3 -27.13 -62.05 39.10
N GLU A 4 -26.10 -61.69 38.32
CA GLU A 4 -25.36 -60.44 38.52
C GLU A 4 -26.26 -59.20 38.33
N LYS A 5 -27.23 -59.24 37.42
CA LYS A 5 -28.20 -58.14 37.27
C LYS A 5 -29.03 -57.94 38.54
N LYS A 6 -29.44 -59.04 39.21
CA LYS A 6 -30.13 -58.95 40.50
C LYS A 6 -29.25 -58.34 41.59
N LEU A 7 -27.95 -58.65 41.58
CA LEU A 7 -27.00 -58.15 42.57
C LEU A 7 -26.71 -56.64 42.38
N ILE A 8 -26.65 -56.17 41.12
CA ILE A 8 -26.52 -54.73 40.80
C ILE A 8 -27.74 -53.95 41.28
N GLU A 9 -28.93 -54.44 40.94
CA GLU A 9 -30.21 -53.79 41.27
C GLU A 9 -30.59 -53.95 42.76
N LYS A 10 -29.79 -54.70 43.54
CA LYS A 10 -30.06 -55.06 44.93
C LYS A 10 -31.44 -55.73 45.10
N THR A 11 -31.77 -56.65 44.19
CA THR A 11 -33.04 -57.41 44.13
C THR A 11 -32.83 -58.92 44.28
N TYR A 12 -31.67 -59.37 44.78
CA TYR A 12 -31.41 -60.79 45.04
C TYR A 12 -32.46 -61.40 45.99
N TYR A 13 -32.98 -60.63 46.94
CA TYR A 13 -34.03 -61.08 47.86
C TYR A 13 -35.33 -61.52 47.16
N GLU A 14 -35.65 -60.99 45.97
CA GLU A 14 -36.87 -61.36 45.23
C GLU A 14 -36.88 -62.84 44.83
N GLY A 15 -35.71 -63.46 44.72
CA GLY A 15 -35.59 -64.91 44.48
C GLY A 15 -36.22 -65.77 45.59
N TYR A 16 -36.37 -65.23 46.81
CA TYR A 16 -37.01 -65.91 47.93
C TYR A 16 -38.53 -65.70 48.01
N LEU A 17 -39.08 -64.81 47.18
CA LEU A 17 -40.49 -64.41 47.19
C LEU A 17 -41.33 -65.12 46.13
N GLN A 18 -40.71 -65.88 45.22
CA GLN A 18 -41.45 -66.58 44.16
C GLN A 18 -42.55 -67.46 44.78
N ASP A 19 -43.78 -67.23 44.31
CA ASP A 19 -45.02 -67.90 44.74
C ASP A 19 -45.46 -67.66 46.20
N ARG A 20 -45.07 -66.53 46.81
CA ARG A 20 -45.49 -66.13 48.17
C ARG A 20 -46.17 -64.75 48.18
N ASP A 21 -47.28 -64.63 48.91
CA ASP A 21 -48.01 -63.37 49.13
C ASP A 21 -47.52 -62.61 50.39
N GLU A 22 -46.58 -63.19 51.13
CA GLU A 22 -46.04 -62.68 52.39
C GLU A 22 -45.08 -61.49 52.16
N SER A 23 -44.98 -60.57 53.13
CA SER A 23 -44.05 -59.44 53.03
C SER A 23 -42.59 -59.92 52.96
N PRO A 24 -41.71 -59.29 52.16
CA PRO A 24 -40.32 -59.73 52.02
C PRO A 24 -39.56 -59.86 53.35
N ILE A 25 -39.83 -58.95 54.30
CA ILE A 25 -39.19 -58.99 55.63
C ILE A 25 -39.67 -60.20 56.46
N GLU A 26 -40.93 -60.60 56.30
CA GLU A 26 -41.50 -61.76 56.98
C GLU A 26 -40.91 -63.05 56.42
N VAL A 27 -40.87 -63.18 55.08
CA VAL A 27 -40.28 -64.34 54.40
C VAL A 27 -38.82 -64.52 54.79
N LEU A 28 -38.01 -63.48 54.67
CA LEU A 28 -36.58 -63.53 55.01
C LEU A 28 -36.36 -63.76 56.51
N GLY A 29 -37.22 -63.23 57.38
CA GLY A 29 -37.16 -63.45 58.84
C GLY A 29 -37.46 -64.89 59.22
N GLN A 30 -38.49 -65.49 58.62
CA GLN A 30 -38.82 -66.91 58.83
C GLN A 30 -37.71 -67.83 58.32
N LEU A 31 -37.18 -67.57 57.12
CA LEU A 31 -36.06 -68.31 56.55
C LEU A 31 -34.81 -68.22 57.43
N TYR A 32 -34.52 -67.03 57.97
CA TYR A 32 -33.40 -66.82 58.89
C TYR A 32 -33.54 -67.67 60.16
N ILE A 33 -34.71 -67.67 60.81
CA ILE A 33 -34.97 -68.48 62.02
C ILE A 33 -34.87 -69.98 61.71
N ALA A 34 -35.41 -70.40 60.56
CA ALA A 34 -35.38 -71.81 60.14
C ALA A 34 -33.94 -72.29 59.89
N GLU A 35 -33.11 -71.48 59.23
CA GLU A 35 -31.71 -71.78 58.97
C GLU A 35 -30.86 -71.82 60.25
N GLN A 36 -31.11 -70.87 61.17
CA GLN A 36 -30.41 -70.79 62.45
C GLN A 36 -30.63 -72.01 63.36
N ARG A 37 -31.71 -72.76 63.16
CA ARG A 37 -32.03 -73.99 63.91
C ARG A 37 -31.29 -75.24 63.40
N LYS A 38 -30.54 -75.14 62.29
CA LYS A 38 -29.73 -76.26 61.78
C LYS A 38 -28.45 -76.44 62.62
N ASN A 39 -27.88 -77.65 62.59
CA ASN A 39 -26.63 -77.96 63.32
C ASN A 39 -25.41 -77.15 62.83
N VAL A 40 -25.39 -76.80 61.53
CA VAL A 40 -24.41 -75.89 60.92
C VAL A 40 -25.19 -74.88 60.09
N PRO A 41 -25.58 -73.73 60.65
CA PRO A 41 -26.33 -72.71 59.93
C PRO A 41 -25.47 -72.03 58.86
N ASP A 42 -25.97 -71.91 57.63
CA ASP A 42 -25.42 -71.01 56.61
C ASP A 42 -26.40 -69.87 56.36
N LEU A 43 -26.17 -68.76 57.05
CA LEU A 43 -27.02 -67.57 56.95
C LEU A 43 -26.58 -66.63 55.83
N THR A 44 -25.56 -66.97 55.04
CA THR A 44 -24.85 -66.01 54.20
C THR A 44 -25.75 -65.41 53.12
N SER A 45 -26.43 -66.24 52.32
CA SER A 45 -27.35 -65.75 51.27
C SER A 45 -28.60 -65.08 51.83
N ILE A 46 -29.09 -65.52 53.00
CA ILE A 46 -30.25 -64.91 53.67
C ILE A 46 -29.87 -63.52 54.23
N ARG A 47 -28.67 -63.38 54.80
CA ARG A 47 -28.14 -62.09 55.28
C ARG A 47 -27.89 -61.14 54.12
N PHE A 48 -27.37 -61.64 52.99
CA PHE A 48 -27.20 -60.84 51.78
C PHE A 48 -28.53 -60.21 51.34
N ALA A 49 -29.57 -61.04 51.21
CA ALA A 49 -30.93 -60.62 50.85
C ALA A 49 -31.56 -59.67 51.89
N GLN A 50 -31.37 -59.93 53.19
CA GLN A 50 -31.83 -59.03 54.25
C GLN A 50 -31.14 -57.66 54.15
N GLY A 51 -29.83 -57.63 53.87
CA GLY A 51 -29.08 -56.38 53.72
C GLY A 51 -29.59 -55.52 52.57
N GLU A 52 -29.89 -56.12 51.41
CA GLU A 52 -30.52 -55.40 50.28
C GLU A 52 -31.86 -54.80 50.67
N LEU A 53 -32.70 -55.54 51.39
CA LEU A 53 -34.00 -55.06 51.83
C LEU A 53 -33.86 -53.87 52.80
N TYR A 54 -32.95 -53.94 53.79
CA TYR A 54 -32.70 -52.82 54.69
C TYR A 54 -32.15 -51.59 53.95
N PHE A 55 -31.26 -51.80 52.98
CA PHE A 55 -30.73 -50.73 52.14
C PHE A 55 -31.85 -50.01 51.37
N GLN A 56 -32.82 -50.75 50.80
CA GLN A 56 -33.98 -50.16 50.12
C GLN A 56 -34.87 -49.31 51.05
N TYR A 57 -34.93 -49.65 52.34
CA TYR A 57 -35.63 -48.85 53.36
C TYR A 57 -34.77 -47.75 53.98
N HIS A 58 -33.58 -47.46 53.43
CA HIS A 58 -32.64 -46.45 53.90
C HIS A 58 -32.10 -46.71 55.34
N ASP A 59 -32.20 -47.96 55.82
CA ASP A 59 -31.59 -48.39 57.08
C ASP A 59 -30.19 -48.95 56.79
N TYR A 60 -29.27 -48.04 56.50
CA TYR A 60 -27.90 -48.37 56.07
C TYR A 60 -27.09 -49.06 57.17
N GLU A 61 -27.31 -48.72 58.45
CA GLU A 61 -26.64 -49.38 59.58
C GLU A 61 -27.02 -50.85 59.68
N ALA A 62 -28.31 -51.18 59.54
CA ALA A 62 -28.78 -52.55 59.51
C ALA A 62 -28.26 -53.29 58.26
N ALA A 63 -28.23 -52.62 57.10
CA ALA A 63 -27.68 -53.20 55.86
C ALA A 63 -26.18 -53.53 56.01
N ILE A 64 -25.39 -52.60 56.55
CA ILE A 64 -23.95 -52.77 56.83
C ILE A 64 -23.73 -53.97 57.75
N PHE A 65 -24.43 -54.02 58.88
CA PHE A 65 -24.31 -55.13 59.82
C PHE A 65 -24.61 -56.50 59.19
N LYS A 66 -25.52 -56.55 58.21
CA LYS A 66 -25.83 -57.79 57.47
C LYS A 66 -24.72 -58.18 56.51
N TRP A 67 -24.19 -57.24 55.74
CA TRP A 67 -23.18 -57.51 54.71
C TRP A 67 -21.76 -57.72 55.23
N GLU A 68 -21.37 -57.16 56.39
CA GLU A 68 -20.05 -57.39 57.01
C GLU A 68 -19.78 -58.86 57.39
N ASN A 69 -20.84 -59.66 57.51
CA ASN A 69 -20.76 -61.06 57.95
C ASN A 69 -20.84 -62.06 56.78
N ILE A 70 -20.51 -61.64 55.56
CA ILE A 70 -20.60 -62.45 54.34
C ILE A 70 -19.21 -62.87 53.89
N SER A 71 -18.96 -64.18 53.82
CA SER A 71 -17.63 -64.74 53.52
C SER A 71 -17.68 -65.92 52.53
N ASN A 72 -18.63 -65.90 51.59
CA ASN A 72 -18.77 -66.90 50.53
C ASN A 72 -18.58 -66.25 49.13
N GLU A 73 -19.06 -66.89 48.07
CA GLU A 73 -18.99 -66.36 46.69
C GLU A 73 -19.66 -64.98 46.51
N LEU A 74 -20.56 -64.56 47.42
CA LEU A 74 -21.18 -63.23 47.43
C LEU A 74 -20.32 -62.16 48.13
N GLU A 75 -19.19 -62.52 48.76
CA GLU A 75 -18.32 -61.59 49.50
C GLU A 75 -17.90 -60.38 48.65
N PRO A 76 -17.47 -60.51 47.38
CA PRO A 76 -17.12 -59.35 46.56
C PRO A 76 -18.30 -58.37 46.37
N TRP A 77 -19.50 -58.89 46.15
CA TRP A 77 -20.73 -58.10 46.02
C TRP A 77 -21.17 -57.49 47.35
N ALA A 78 -20.97 -58.20 48.46
CA ALA A 78 -21.25 -57.69 49.80
C ALA A 78 -20.32 -56.53 50.16
N LYS A 79 -19.03 -56.60 49.81
CA LYS A 79 -18.07 -55.49 49.97
C LYS A 79 -18.44 -54.26 49.13
N LYS A 80 -18.89 -54.47 47.89
CA LYS A 80 -19.44 -53.39 47.05
C LYS A 80 -20.67 -52.76 47.70
N ASN A 81 -21.60 -53.58 48.19
CA ASN A 81 -22.81 -53.10 48.86
C ASN A 81 -22.52 -52.38 50.19
N LEU A 82 -21.51 -52.82 50.95
CA LEU A 82 -20.98 -52.09 52.12
C LEU A 82 -20.48 -50.72 51.71
N ALA A 83 -19.67 -50.65 50.65
CA ALA A 83 -19.15 -49.39 50.14
C ALA A 83 -20.29 -48.45 49.69
N ASP A 84 -21.31 -48.96 48.98
CA ASP A 84 -22.50 -48.21 48.60
C ASP A 84 -23.23 -47.65 49.85
N ALA A 85 -23.37 -48.44 50.93
CA ALA A 85 -24.01 -47.96 52.17
C ALA A 85 -23.20 -46.88 52.90
N TYR A 86 -21.87 -47.02 52.96
CA TYR A 86 -21.00 -45.98 53.51
C TYR A 86 -20.99 -44.72 52.63
N LEU A 87 -21.20 -44.85 51.32
CA LEU A 87 -21.33 -43.73 50.40
C LEU A 87 -22.63 -42.93 50.69
N GLU A 88 -23.76 -43.61 50.88
CA GLU A 88 -25.04 -42.99 51.27
C GLU A 88 -24.99 -42.30 52.65
N LEU A 89 -24.11 -42.78 53.54
CA LEU A 89 -23.82 -42.14 54.84
C LEU A 89 -22.80 -41.00 54.76
N GLU A 90 -22.35 -40.62 53.57
CA GLU A 90 -21.31 -39.60 53.32
C GLU A 90 -19.93 -39.93 53.95
N GLU A 91 -19.68 -41.19 54.33
CA GLU A 91 -18.41 -41.68 54.88
C GLU A 91 -17.42 -42.06 53.75
N TYR A 92 -17.04 -41.08 52.94
CA TYR A 92 -16.32 -41.31 51.68
C TYR A 92 -15.00 -42.06 51.82
N SER A 93 -14.22 -41.84 52.88
CA SER A 93 -12.94 -42.54 53.08
C SER A 93 -13.15 -44.04 53.37
N THR A 94 -14.20 -44.36 54.11
CA THR A 94 -14.58 -45.74 54.45
C THR A 94 -15.10 -46.44 53.19
N ALA A 95 -16.00 -45.80 52.45
CA ALA A 95 -16.51 -46.30 51.17
C ALA A 95 -15.38 -46.58 50.16
N GLU A 96 -14.44 -45.65 49.99
CA GLU A 96 -13.29 -45.79 49.09
C GLU A 96 -12.42 -47.01 49.46
N SER A 97 -12.16 -47.22 50.76
CA SER A 97 -11.40 -48.37 51.24
C SER A 97 -12.11 -49.69 50.93
N PHE A 98 -13.43 -49.75 51.11
CA PHE A 98 -14.20 -50.95 50.78
C PHE A 98 -14.23 -51.24 49.28
N TYR A 99 -14.47 -50.24 48.43
CA TYR A 99 -14.40 -50.40 46.97
C TYR A 99 -13.03 -50.93 46.51
N LYS A 100 -11.93 -50.39 47.04
CA LYS A 100 -10.56 -50.84 46.71
C LYS A 100 -10.22 -52.23 47.25
N SER A 101 -10.94 -52.72 48.26
CA SER A 101 -10.69 -54.03 48.88
C SER A 101 -11.34 -55.21 48.13
N VAL A 102 -12.19 -54.93 47.14
CA VAL A 102 -12.88 -55.97 46.37
C VAL A 102 -11.89 -56.66 45.42
N VAL A 103 -11.78 -57.98 45.55
CA VAL A 103 -11.03 -58.83 44.63
C VAL A 103 -12.04 -59.71 43.89
N THR A 104 -12.12 -59.56 42.57
CA THR A 104 -13.09 -60.27 41.74
C THR A 104 -12.59 -60.43 40.31
N ASP A 105 -12.95 -61.55 39.68
CA ASP A 105 -12.74 -61.81 38.25
C ASP A 105 -13.96 -61.39 37.40
N SER A 106 -15.06 -60.91 38.01
CA SER A 106 -16.23 -60.42 37.28
C SER A 106 -15.98 -59.01 36.75
N GLU A 107 -15.86 -58.90 35.42
CA GLU A 107 -15.72 -57.63 34.70
C GLU A 107 -16.88 -56.66 34.99
N LEU A 108 -18.09 -57.19 35.14
CA LEU A 108 -19.28 -56.41 35.45
C LEU A 108 -19.20 -55.78 36.85
N LEU A 109 -18.77 -56.56 37.84
CA LEU A 109 -18.55 -56.03 39.20
C LEU A 109 -17.40 -55.01 39.24
N GLN A 110 -16.31 -55.25 38.50
CA GLN A 110 -15.20 -54.29 38.38
C GLN A 110 -15.65 -52.97 37.75
N THR A 111 -16.51 -53.02 36.74
CA THR A 111 -17.08 -51.84 36.07
C THR A 111 -17.98 -51.05 37.02
N GLU A 112 -18.86 -51.74 37.77
CA GLU A 112 -19.70 -51.14 38.80
C GLU A 112 -18.89 -50.44 39.89
N ILE A 113 -17.85 -51.10 40.42
CA ILE A 113 -16.96 -50.51 41.43
C ILE A 113 -16.26 -49.27 40.87
N SER A 114 -15.80 -49.34 39.63
CA SER A 114 -15.14 -48.22 38.96
C SER A 114 -16.09 -47.03 38.78
N LEU A 115 -17.36 -47.25 38.42
CA LEU A 115 -18.37 -46.19 38.35
C LEU A 115 -18.66 -45.54 39.70
N GLN A 116 -18.72 -46.34 40.76
CA GLN A 116 -18.91 -45.82 42.11
C GLN A 116 -17.67 -45.04 42.59
N LEU A 117 -16.46 -45.54 42.33
CA LEU A 117 -15.22 -44.84 42.62
C LEU A 117 -15.09 -43.53 41.83
N PHE A 118 -15.51 -43.51 40.56
CA PHE A 118 -15.60 -42.29 39.77
C PHE A 118 -16.53 -41.27 40.44
N SER A 119 -17.75 -41.68 40.78
CA SER A 119 -18.75 -40.81 41.45
C SER A 119 -18.23 -40.28 42.79
N LEU A 120 -17.58 -41.14 43.58
CA LEU A 120 -16.96 -40.79 44.86
C LEU A 120 -15.82 -39.77 44.69
N TYR A 121 -14.89 -39.99 43.75
CA TYR A 121 -13.79 -39.03 43.55
C TYR A 121 -14.27 -37.72 42.97
N PHE A 122 -15.28 -37.76 42.11
CA PHE A 122 -15.92 -36.57 41.58
C PHE A 122 -16.55 -35.73 42.72
N GLN A 123 -17.32 -36.35 43.62
CA GLN A 123 -17.89 -35.70 44.80
C GLN A 123 -16.83 -35.12 45.75
N LYS A 124 -15.67 -35.78 45.89
CA LYS A 124 -14.55 -35.31 46.71
C LYS A 124 -13.72 -34.19 46.04
N GLY A 125 -14.02 -33.80 44.80
CA GLY A 125 -13.22 -32.85 44.01
C GLY A 125 -11.83 -33.39 43.62
N ASN A 126 -11.63 -34.71 43.66
CA ASN A 126 -10.37 -35.34 43.25
C ASN A 126 -10.39 -35.64 41.73
N HIS A 127 -10.24 -34.58 40.95
CA HIS A 127 -10.38 -34.61 39.49
C HIS A 127 -9.35 -35.50 38.79
N GLU A 128 -8.13 -35.65 39.32
CA GLU A 128 -7.10 -36.51 38.73
C GLU A 128 -7.51 -37.99 38.76
N MET A 129 -7.97 -38.47 39.92
CA MET A 129 -8.42 -39.85 40.08
C MET A 129 -9.73 -40.12 39.33
N ALA A 130 -10.68 -39.16 39.38
CA ALA A 130 -11.93 -39.27 38.61
C ALA A 130 -11.66 -39.34 37.10
N LEU A 131 -10.75 -38.49 36.58
CA LEU A 131 -10.35 -38.50 35.17
C LEU A 131 -9.66 -39.81 34.77
N GLY A 132 -8.77 -40.35 35.61
CA GLY A 132 -8.12 -41.63 35.37
C GLY A 132 -9.11 -42.79 35.24
N ILE A 133 -10.11 -42.83 36.13
CA ILE A 133 -11.12 -43.90 36.14
C ILE A 133 -12.06 -43.79 34.95
N ILE A 134 -12.61 -42.61 34.67
CA ILE A 134 -13.57 -42.46 33.57
C ILE A 134 -12.94 -42.72 32.20
N ASN A 135 -11.67 -42.32 32.00
CA ASN A 135 -10.92 -42.67 30.79
C ASN A 135 -10.77 -44.19 30.64
N ASN A 136 -10.44 -44.89 31.72
CA ASN A 136 -10.30 -46.34 31.68
C ASN A 136 -11.65 -47.04 31.41
N LEU A 137 -12.74 -46.54 32.01
CA LEU A 137 -14.09 -47.05 31.78
C LEU A 137 -14.52 -46.90 30.32
N VAL A 138 -14.26 -45.74 29.70
CA VAL A 138 -14.53 -45.52 28.27
C VAL A 138 -13.73 -46.48 27.38
N LEU A 139 -12.47 -46.78 27.74
CA LEU A 139 -11.61 -47.67 26.95
C LEU A 139 -11.96 -49.14 27.09
N THR A 140 -12.41 -49.57 28.28
CA THR A 140 -12.61 -50.99 28.60
C THR A 140 -14.05 -51.45 28.44
N ASN A 141 -15.03 -50.65 28.86
CA ASN A 141 -16.44 -51.06 28.95
C ASN A 141 -17.42 -49.95 28.47
N PRO A 142 -17.28 -49.40 27.24
CA PRO A 142 -18.05 -48.24 26.79
C PRO A 142 -19.56 -48.48 26.66
N ASP A 143 -20.02 -49.72 26.46
CA ASP A 143 -21.46 -50.02 26.29
C ASP A 143 -22.22 -50.20 27.61
N TYR A 144 -21.52 -50.15 28.76
CA TYR A 144 -22.14 -50.30 30.07
C TYR A 144 -22.70 -48.97 30.59
N ALA A 145 -23.93 -48.98 31.11
CA ALA A 145 -24.57 -47.90 31.87
C ALA A 145 -24.43 -46.47 31.28
N ASN A 146 -24.38 -46.32 29.95
CA ASN A 146 -24.14 -45.04 29.25
C ASN A 146 -22.84 -44.33 29.66
N ILE A 147 -21.77 -45.07 30.03
CA ILE A 147 -20.45 -44.54 30.40
C ILE A 147 -19.97 -43.39 29.50
N PRO A 148 -20.04 -43.47 28.16
CA PRO A 148 -19.64 -42.38 27.29
C PRO A 148 -20.43 -41.08 27.53
N THR A 149 -21.73 -41.18 27.83
CA THR A 149 -22.54 -39.99 28.13
C THR A 149 -22.14 -39.36 29.46
N ILE A 150 -21.82 -40.19 30.46
CA ILE A 150 -21.26 -39.74 31.75
C ILE A 150 -19.90 -39.06 31.54
N ALA A 151 -19.03 -39.67 30.74
CA ALA A 151 -17.71 -39.14 30.41
C ALA A 151 -17.80 -37.80 29.68
N LYS A 152 -18.72 -37.68 28.71
CA LYS A 152 -18.98 -36.43 27.99
C LYS A 152 -19.35 -35.31 28.96
N SER A 153 -20.36 -35.52 29.81
CA SER A 153 -20.79 -34.51 30.79
C SER A 153 -19.66 -34.13 31.74
N TYR A 154 -18.85 -35.10 32.18
CA TYR A 154 -17.69 -34.83 33.02
C TYR A 154 -16.63 -33.98 32.30
N TYR A 155 -16.27 -34.31 31.04
CA TYR A 155 -15.30 -33.53 30.28
C TYR A 155 -15.78 -32.11 30.00
N GLU A 156 -17.07 -31.93 29.68
CA GLU A 156 -17.68 -30.60 29.48
C GLU A 156 -17.67 -29.77 30.78
N GLU A 157 -18.05 -30.36 31.92
CA GLU A 157 -18.06 -29.67 33.22
C GLU A 157 -16.65 -29.27 33.67
N GLN A 158 -15.64 -30.10 33.35
CA GLN A 158 -14.24 -29.81 33.63
C GLN A 158 -13.57 -28.94 32.54
N GLN A 159 -14.30 -28.54 31.50
CA GLN A 159 -13.76 -27.81 30.34
C GLN A 159 -12.57 -28.52 29.66
N ASN A 160 -12.51 -29.85 29.75
CA ASN A 160 -11.50 -30.66 29.07
C ASN A 160 -11.96 -30.96 27.65
N TRP A 161 -11.91 -29.92 26.80
CA TRP A 161 -12.40 -29.97 25.43
C TRP A 161 -11.66 -30.95 24.54
N GLU A 162 -10.36 -31.17 24.78
CA GLU A 162 -9.58 -32.17 24.04
C GLU A 162 -10.19 -33.56 24.19
N LYS A 163 -10.47 -33.97 25.43
CA LYS A 163 -11.10 -35.26 25.73
C LYS A 163 -12.55 -35.33 25.27
N ALA A 164 -13.30 -34.23 25.36
CA ALA A 164 -14.68 -34.17 24.89
C ALA A 164 -14.79 -34.37 23.36
N VAL A 165 -13.90 -33.74 22.60
CA VAL A 165 -13.82 -33.90 21.13
C VAL A 165 -13.34 -35.31 20.77
N GLU A 166 -12.27 -35.81 21.42
CA GLU A 166 -11.74 -37.16 21.19
C GLU A 166 -12.81 -38.23 21.43
N LEU A 167 -13.60 -38.08 22.50
CA LEU A 167 -14.71 -38.97 22.82
C LEU A 167 -15.80 -38.93 21.75
N ALA A 168 -16.22 -37.73 21.32
CA ALA A 168 -17.27 -37.57 20.33
C ALA A 168 -16.88 -38.15 18.96
N VAL A 169 -15.63 -37.96 18.52
CA VAL A 169 -15.09 -38.59 17.30
C VAL A 169 -15.12 -40.12 17.39
N LYS A 170 -14.58 -40.67 18.50
CA LYS A 170 -14.49 -42.13 18.69
C LYS A 170 -15.87 -42.79 18.79
N GLU A 171 -16.75 -42.22 19.60
CA GLU A 171 -18.08 -42.79 19.83
C GLU A 171 -19.03 -42.56 18.66
N GLY A 172 -18.89 -41.45 17.93
CA GLY A 172 -19.57 -41.22 16.66
C GLY A 172 -19.24 -42.32 15.66
N LYS A 173 -17.96 -42.68 15.51
CA LYS A 173 -17.50 -43.77 14.65
C LYS A 173 -17.90 -45.16 15.15
N ARG A 174 -17.90 -45.39 16.46
CA ARG A 174 -18.19 -46.71 17.04
C ARG A 174 -19.68 -47.05 17.03
N THR A 175 -20.54 -46.05 17.19
CA THR A 175 -21.98 -46.26 17.43
C THR A 175 -22.89 -45.75 16.32
N ASP A 176 -22.36 -45.01 15.34
CA ASP A 176 -23.14 -44.27 14.33
C ASP A 176 -24.23 -43.37 14.95
N GLY A 177 -24.00 -42.92 16.19
CA GLY A 177 -24.96 -42.12 16.93
C GLY A 177 -24.88 -40.64 16.56
N LEU A 178 -25.91 -40.09 15.91
CA LEU A 178 -25.98 -38.68 15.52
C LEU A 178 -25.71 -37.68 16.65
N LYS A 179 -26.07 -38.03 17.90
CA LYS A 179 -25.80 -37.22 19.10
C LYS A 179 -24.32 -36.86 19.30
N TRP A 180 -23.40 -37.69 18.81
CA TRP A 180 -21.95 -37.44 18.93
C TRP A 180 -21.46 -36.44 17.90
N TYR A 181 -22.01 -36.48 16.69
CA TYR A 181 -21.74 -35.48 15.67
C TYR A 181 -22.39 -34.13 16.02
N GLU A 182 -23.57 -34.12 16.63
CA GLU A 182 -24.17 -32.91 17.22
C GLU A 182 -23.29 -32.30 18.32
N ALA A 183 -22.62 -33.13 19.13
CA ALA A 183 -21.64 -32.65 20.10
C ALA A 183 -20.44 -32.00 19.40
N LEU A 184 -19.95 -32.56 18.29
CA LEU A 184 -18.88 -31.94 17.49
C LEU A 184 -19.32 -30.59 16.90
N ILE A 185 -20.56 -30.48 16.40
CA ILE A 185 -21.13 -29.19 15.96
C ILE A 185 -21.15 -28.19 17.12
N HIS A 186 -21.59 -28.62 18.31
CA HIS A 186 -21.59 -27.76 19.48
C HIS A 186 -20.17 -27.28 19.84
N TYR A 187 -19.19 -28.17 19.87
CA TYR A 187 -17.79 -27.84 20.18
C TYR A 187 -17.15 -26.96 19.11
N SER A 188 -17.49 -27.16 17.85
CA SER A 188 -17.09 -26.27 16.76
C SER A 188 -17.66 -24.87 16.96
N ASN A 189 -18.93 -24.72 17.32
CA ASN A 189 -19.52 -23.42 17.60
C ASN A 189 -18.93 -22.73 18.86
N LEU A 190 -18.34 -23.49 19.78
CA LEU A 190 -17.59 -22.94 20.92
C LEU A 190 -16.16 -22.49 20.55
N GLY A 191 -15.68 -22.79 19.33
CA GLY A 191 -14.31 -22.47 18.88
C GLY A 191 -13.23 -23.43 19.39
N VAL A 192 -13.57 -24.44 20.19
CA VAL A 192 -12.60 -25.33 20.85
C VAL A 192 -11.99 -26.37 19.91
N ILE A 193 -12.51 -26.46 18.67
CA ILE A 193 -12.01 -27.38 17.64
C ILE A 193 -10.79 -26.80 16.88
N GLN A 194 -10.54 -25.49 16.94
CA GLN A 194 -9.42 -24.85 16.24
C GLN A 194 -8.03 -25.40 16.61
N GLN A 195 -7.89 -26.03 17.77
CA GLN A 195 -6.65 -26.68 18.22
C GLN A 195 -6.33 -27.98 17.46
N PHE A 196 -7.28 -28.53 16.70
CA PHE A 196 -7.11 -29.75 15.91
C PHE A 196 -6.86 -29.41 14.44
N GLU A 197 -5.95 -30.13 13.80
CA GLU A 197 -5.75 -30.01 12.35
C GLU A 197 -6.96 -30.56 11.58
N PRO A 198 -7.31 -29.96 10.41
CA PRO A 198 -8.43 -30.41 9.58
C PRO A 198 -8.48 -31.92 9.31
N ALA A 199 -7.31 -32.55 9.13
CA ALA A 199 -7.19 -33.98 8.84
C ALA A 199 -7.76 -34.88 9.95
N TYR A 200 -7.84 -34.39 11.19
CA TYR A 200 -8.36 -35.13 12.33
C TYR A 200 -9.83 -35.56 12.13
N PHE A 201 -10.62 -34.76 11.41
CA PHE A 201 -12.06 -35.01 11.22
C PHE A 201 -12.40 -35.79 9.95
N ILE A 202 -11.42 -36.16 9.12
CA ILE A 202 -11.64 -36.84 7.82
C ILE A 202 -12.53 -38.07 7.95
N GLU A 203 -12.21 -38.98 8.86
CA GLU A 203 -12.97 -40.22 9.01
C GLU A 203 -14.39 -39.96 9.54
N SER A 204 -14.53 -39.02 10.48
CA SER A 204 -15.82 -38.63 11.02
C SER A 204 -16.73 -38.02 9.95
N LEU A 205 -16.18 -37.16 9.10
CA LEU A 205 -16.94 -36.53 8.01
C LEU A 205 -17.35 -37.53 6.94
N LYS A 206 -16.44 -38.45 6.53
CA LYS A 206 -16.77 -39.52 5.58
C LYS A 206 -17.90 -40.41 6.09
N ASN A 207 -17.79 -40.89 7.33
CA ASN A 207 -18.82 -41.72 7.93
C ASN A 207 -20.16 -40.98 8.05
N LEU A 208 -20.12 -39.71 8.44
CA LEU A 208 -21.32 -38.91 8.63
C LEU A 208 -22.03 -38.61 7.30
N GLN A 209 -21.29 -38.38 6.22
CA GLN A 209 -21.86 -38.12 4.89
C GLN A 209 -22.72 -39.29 4.40
N GLU A 210 -22.26 -40.54 4.63
CA GLU A 210 -23.03 -41.75 4.29
C GLU A 210 -24.22 -41.98 5.23
N LEU A 211 -24.09 -41.59 6.50
CA LEU A 211 -25.07 -41.83 7.56
C LEU A 211 -26.24 -40.83 7.53
N ASP A 212 -25.94 -39.52 7.51
CA ASP A 212 -26.91 -38.43 7.52
C ASP A 212 -26.31 -37.15 6.92
N PHE A 213 -26.65 -36.88 5.67
CA PHE A 213 -26.11 -35.74 4.91
C PHE A 213 -26.43 -34.38 5.56
N ALA A 214 -27.62 -34.23 6.17
CA ALA A 214 -28.01 -32.96 6.81
C ALA A 214 -27.11 -32.62 8.01
N THR A 215 -26.75 -33.61 8.84
CA THR A 215 -25.80 -33.42 9.94
C THR A 215 -24.38 -33.24 9.42
N PHE A 216 -23.99 -33.95 8.35
CA PHE A 216 -22.72 -33.72 7.66
C PHE A 216 -22.58 -32.27 7.17
N GLU A 217 -23.62 -31.74 6.54
CA GLU A 217 -23.66 -30.37 6.04
C GLU A 217 -23.43 -29.37 7.17
N ARG A 218 -24.20 -29.49 8.25
CA ARG A 218 -24.08 -28.62 9.42
C ARG A 218 -22.72 -28.71 10.10
N LEU A 219 -22.14 -29.91 10.22
CA LEU A 219 -20.80 -30.07 10.78
C LEU A 219 -19.74 -29.46 9.87
N SER A 220 -19.83 -29.66 8.56
CA SER A 220 -18.91 -29.10 7.58
C SER A 220 -18.94 -27.57 7.59
N ILE A 221 -20.13 -26.96 7.61
CA ILE A 221 -20.29 -25.49 7.71
C ILE A 221 -19.70 -24.97 9.02
N SER A 222 -19.94 -25.65 10.14
CA SER A 222 -19.42 -25.26 11.45
C SER A 222 -17.88 -25.32 11.48
N LEU A 223 -17.29 -26.38 10.92
CA LEU A 223 -15.84 -26.52 10.77
C LEU A 223 -15.25 -25.47 9.83
N TRP A 224 -15.94 -25.15 8.73
CA TRP A 224 -15.51 -24.10 7.80
C TRP A 224 -15.31 -22.77 8.51
N LYS A 225 -16.32 -22.32 9.29
CA LYS A 225 -16.27 -21.09 10.10
C LYS A 225 -15.15 -21.09 11.14
N ASN A 226 -14.69 -22.27 11.59
CA ASN A 226 -13.58 -22.35 12.54
C ASN A 226 -12.21 -22.17 11.87
N TYR A 227 -12.07 -22.58 10.60
CA TYR A 227 -10.79 -22.57 9.89
C TYR A 227 -10.61 -21.39 8.94
N GLU A 228 -11.70 -20.72 8.53
CA GLU A 228 -11.72 -19.59 7.57
C GLU A 228 -10.65 -18.53 7.86
N ASP A 229 -10.57 -18.06 9.11
CA ASP A 229 -9.63 -17.01 9.51
C ASP A 229 -8.29 -17.55 10.06
N THR A 230 -7.94 -18.79 9.76
CA THR A 230 -6.75 -19.47 10.33
C THR A 230 -5.74 -19.87 9.25
N ALA A 231 -4.50 -20.15 9.68
CA ALA A 231 -3.47 -20.70 8.80
C ALA A 231 -3.84 -22.07 8.20
N TYR A 232 -4.86 -22.75 8.75
CA TYR A 232 -5.34 -24.04 8.26
C TYR A 232 -6.39 -23.94 7.15
N TYR A 233 -6.78 -22.74 6.69
CA TYR A 233 -7.86 -22.58 5.71
C TYR A 233 -7.64 -23.39 4.42
N LEU A 234 -6.50 -23.21 3.74
CA LEU A 234 -6.21 -23.95 2.50
C LEU A 234 -6.12 -25.47 2.73
N THR A 235 -5.62 -25.88 3.91
CA THR A 235 -5.60 -27.29 4.32
C THR A 235 -7.02 -27.82 4.50
N TRP A 236 -7.90 -27.06 5.14
CA TRP A 236 -9.31 -27.41 5.30
C TRP A 236 -10.01 -27.56 3.94
N VAL A 237 -9.86 -26.59 3.04
CA VAL A 237 -10.46 -26.66 1.69
C VAL A 237 -9.97 -27.90 0.94
N THR A 238 -8.67 -28.21 1.02
CA THR A 238 -8.08 -29.41 0.40
C THR A 238 -8.65 -30.70 1.00
N VAL A 239 -8.75 -30.76 2.33
CA VAL A 239 -9.32 -31.91 3.05
C VAL A 239 -10.79 -32.11 2.67
N PHE A 240 -11.59 -31.05 2.71
CA PHE A 240 -13.00 -31.09 2.33
C PHE A 240 -13.18 -31.56 0.88
N ASN A 241 -12.40 -31.00 -0.05
CA ASN A 241 -12.44 -31.39 -1.47
C ASN A 241 -12.10 -32.87 -1.71
N SER A 242 -11.28 -33.48 -0.84
CA SER A 242 -10.89 -34.88 -0.97
C SER A 242 -11.94 -35.89 -0.47
N ILE A 243 -12.95 -35.41 0.28
CA ILE A 243 -13.93 -36.28 0.95
C ILE A 243 -15.36 -36.02 0.51
N TYR A 244 -15.66 -34.80 0.07
CA TYR A 244 -17.02 -34.40 -0.25
C TYR A 244 -17.51 -35.07 -1.53
N GLU A 245 -18.66 -35.75 -1.44
CA GLU A 245 -19.37 -36.24 -2.62
C GLU A 245 -20.55 -35.31 -2.87
N PRO A 246 -20.52 -34.50 -3.94
CA PRO A 246 -21.47 -33.42 -4.13
C PRO A 246 -22.88 -33.94 -4.36
N VAL A 247 -23.83 -33.40 -3.58
CA VAL A 247 -25.27 -33.63 -3.70
C VAL A 247 -25.95 -32.26 -3.87
N PRO A 248 -26.91 -32.12 -4.79
CA PRO A 248 -27.70 -30.89 -4.89
C PRO A 248 -28.39 -30.58 -3.56
N CYS A 249 -28.14 -29.40 -2.99
CA CYS A 249 -28.69 -28.99 -1.71
C CYS A 249 -29.55 -27.72 -1.83
N GLU A 250 -30.65 -27.66 -1.08
CA GLU A 250 -31.57 -26.52 -1.02
C GLU A 250 -31.32 -25.70 0.27
N GLY A 251 -30.93 -24.43 0.15
CA GLY A 251 -30.86 -23.50 1.29
C GLY A 251 -29.93 -22.31 1.09
N GLU A 252 -30.30 -21.14 1.62
CA GLU A 252 -29.48 -19.90 1.54
C GLU A 252 -28.17 -19.98 2.33
N GLU A 253 -28.05 -20.90 3.30
CA GLU A 253 -26.82 -21.17 4.05
C GLU A 253 -26.21 -22.56 3.75
N GLY A 254 -26.59 -23.19 2.63
CA GLY A 254 -26.13 -24.53 2.27
C GLY A 254 -24.66 -24.59 1.82
N LEU A 255 -24.12 -25.80 1.68
CA LEU A 255 -22.72 -26.02 1.26
C LEU A 255 -22.39 -25.34 -0.08
N ALA A 256 -23.33 -25.26 -1.02
CA ALA A 256 -23.10 -24.59 -2.29
C ALA A 256 -22.74 -23.11 -2.10
N HIS A 257 -23.36 -22.41 -1.14
CA HIS A 257 -23.04 -21.02 -0.82
C HIS A 257 -21.67 -20.88 -0.14
N ILE A 258 -21.31 -21.80 0.75
CA ILE A 258 -19.96 -21.84 1.35
C ILE A 258 -18.89 -22.06 0.29
N LEU A 259 -19.13 -22.96 -0.67
CA LEU A 259 -18.21 -23.24 -1.77
C LEU A 259 -18.08 -22.04 -2.74
N GLU A 260 -19.18 -21.32 -2.99
CA GLU A 260 -19.17 -20.06 -3.74
C GLU A 260 -18.31 -18.99 -3.06
N GLY A 261 -18.53 -18.77 -1.75
CA GLY A 261 -17.75 -17.81 -0.96
C GLY A 261 -16.27 -18.19 -0.90
N ALA A 262 -15.98 -19.49 -0.71
CA ALA A 262 -14.63 -20.00 -0.73
C ALA A 262 -13.95 -19.78 -2.09
N TYR A 263 -14.67 -20.03 -3.20
CA TYR A 263 -14.15 -19.74 -4.54
C TYR A 263 -13.84 -18.25 -4.68
N ALA A 264 -14.78 -17.38 -4.32
CA ALA A 264 -14.59 -15.93 -4.39
C ALA A 264 -13.37 -15.45 -3.60
N LEU A 265 -13.16 -15.97 -2.38
CA LEU A 265 -12.00 -15.66 -1.54
C LEU A 265 -10.68 -16.16 -2.17
N LEU A 266 -10.67 -17.34 -2.79
CA LEU A 266 -9.45 -17.86 -3.43
C LEU A 266 -9.06 -17.06 -4.68
N ILE A 267 -9.98 -16.34 -5.31
CA ILE A 267 -9.74 -15.55 -6.53
C ILE A 267 -9.81 -14.03 -6.31
N ASP A 268 -9.88 -13.54 -5.07
CA ASP A 268 -9.95 -12.11 -4.76
C ASP A 268 -8.58 -11.40 -4.75
N GLY A 269 -7.49 -12.17 -4.85
CA GLY A 269 -6.11 -11.70 -4.80
C GLY A 269 -5.41 -11.85 -3.44
N SER A 270 -6.08 -12.42 -2.44
CA SER A 270 -5.51 -12.74 -1.12
C SER A 270 -4.50 -13.88 -1.16
N TYR A 271 -4.58 -14.73 -2.19
CA TYR A 271 -3.68 -15.84 -2.45
C TYR A 271 -3.02 -15.69 -3.82
N SER A 272 -1.79 -16.19 -3.97
CA SER A 272 -1.14 -16.26 -5.27
C SER A 272 -1.80 -17.31 -6.16
N ILE A 273 -1.73 -17.15 -7.48
CA ILE A 273 -2.32 -18.13 -8.42
C ILE A 273 -1.73 -19.52 -8.18
N LYS A 274 -0.42 -19.60 -7.89
CA LYS A 274 0.26 -20.87 -7.62
C LYS A 274 -0.29 -21.62 -6.40
N GLU A 275 -0.72 -20.91 -5.37
CA GLU A 275 -1.28 -21.53 -4.16
C GLU A 275 -2.67 -22.10 -4.41
N VAL A 276 -3.45 -21.48 -5.29
CA VAL A 276 -4.85 -21.84 -5.54
C VAL A 276 -5.04 -22.74 -6.75
N GLU A 277 -4.08 -22.80 -7.67
CA GLU A 277 -4.17 -23.56 -8.93
C GLU A 277 -4.47 -25.05 -8.73
N GLU A 278 -3.91 -25.66 -7.67
CA GLU A 278 -4.15 -27.08 -7.35
C GLU A 278 -5.47 -27.32 -6.59
N ILE A 279 -6.03 -26.30 -5.92
CA ILE A 279 -7.18 -26.43 -5.02
C ILE A 279 -8.49 -26.09 -5.72
N VAL A 280 -8.48 -25.03 -6.53
CA VAL A 280 -9.68 -24.48 -7.18
C VAL A 280 -10.39 -25.47 -8.11
N PRO A 281 -9.72 -26.34 -8.89
CA PRO A 281 -10.43 -27.27 -9.76
C PRO A 281 -11.39 -28.21 -9.04
N ALA A 282 -10.95 -28.77 -7.90
CA ALA A 282 -11.79 -29.64 -7.08
C ALA A 282 -12.90 -28.83 -6.39
N LEU A 283 -12.58 -27.63 -5.89
CA LEU A 283 -13.55 -26.73 -5.27
C LEU A 283 -14.67 -26.35 -6.25
N LEU A 284 -14.32 -25.96 -7.48
CA LEU A 284 -15.28 -25.60 -8.53
C LEU A 284 -16.13 -26.78 -8.97
N SER A 285 -15.54 -27.98 -9.05
CA SER A 285 -16.30 -29.19 -9.35
C SER A 285 -17.35 -29.46 -8.27
N ASN A 286 -16.96 -29.33 -7.00
CA ASN A 286 -17.85 -29.48 -5.85
C ASN A 286 -18.93 -28.40 -5.82
N TYR A 287 -18.55 -27.15 -6.08
CA TYR A 287 -19.46 -26.00 -6.15
C TYR A 287 -20.52 -26.24 -7.24
N PHE A 288 -20.09 -26.53 -8.47
CA PHE A 288 -20.98 -26.74 -9.61
C PHE A 288 -21.93 -27.92 -9.42
N LEU A 289 -21.43 -29.06 -8.95
CA LEU A 289 -22.24 -30.27 -8.78
C LEU A 289 -23.22 -30.18 -7.59
N SER A 290 -22.98 -29.28 -6.63
CA SER A 290 -23.88 -29.04 -5.49
C SER A 290 -24.89 -27.92 -5.72
N SER A 291 -24.66 -27.08 -6.74
CA SER A 291 -25.46 -25.88 -7.01
C SER A 291 -26.79 -26.21 -7.68
N ILE A 292 -27.83 -25.44 -7.33
CA ILE A 292 -29.17 -25.52 -7.93
C ILE A 292 -29.64 -24.17 -8.49
N GLY A 293 -30.59 -24.21 -9.42
CA GLY A 293 -31.22 -23.00 -9.97
C GLY A 293 -30.22 -22.05 -10.64
N GLN A 294 -30.29 -20.76 -10.29
CA GLN A 294 -29.42 -19.73 -10.88
C GLN A 294 -27.95 -19.90 -10.49
N GLN A 295 -27.67 -20.45 -9.30
CA GLN A 295 -26.30 -20.71 -8.83
C GLN A 295 -25.57 -21.73 -9.72
N THR A 296 -26.30 -22.70 -10.29
CA THR A 296 -25.74 -23.68 -11.23
C THR A 296 -25.15 -23.01 -12.47
N VAL A 297 -25.78 -21.96 -12.99
CA VAL A 297 -25.30 -21.21 -14.16
C VAL A 297 -24.04 -20.41 -13.81
N SER A 298 -24.03 -19.74 -12.66
CA SER A 298 -22.84 -19.04 -12.14
C SER A 298 -21.66 -19.98 -11.91
N ALA A 299 -21.89 -21.14 -11.28
CA ALA A 299 -20.86 -22.14 -11.07
C ALA A 299 -20.36 -22.76 -12.40
N ALA A 300 -21.25 -23.02 -13.36
CA ALA A 300 -20.88 -23.50 -14.69
C ALA A 300 -19.96 -22.51 -15.41
N SER A 301 -20.30 -21.20 -15.37
CA SER A 301 -19.45 -20.17 -15.97
C SER A 301 -18.06 -20.09 -15.33
N ALA A 302 -17.97 -20.28 -14.01
CA ALA A 302 -16.69 -20.31 -13.30
C ALA A 302 -15.83 -21.52 -13.71
N VAL A 303 -16.45 -22.70 -13.85
CA VAL A 303 -15.79 -23.91 -14.36
C VAL A 303 -15.21 -23.67 -15.77
N LEU A 304 -16.01 -23.08 -16.67
CA LEU A 304 -15.57 -22.84 -18.05
C LEU A 304 -14.48 -21.79 -18.13
N ALA A 305 -14.62 -20.66 -17.42
CA ALA A 305 -13.62 -19.62 -17.35
C ALA A 305 -12.29 -20.13 -16.79
N TRP A 306 -12.33 -20.92 -15.72
CA TRP A 306 -11.15 -21.54 -15.14
C TRP A 306 -10.48 -22.52 -16.10
N ASN A 307 -11.25 -23.39 -16.76
CA ASN A 307 -10.72 -24.36 -17.73
C ASN A 307 -10.14 -23.68 -18.99
N GLU A 308 -10.71 -22.55 -19.42
CA GLU A 308 -10.21 -21.77 -20.54
C GLU A 308 -8.86 -21.11 -20.21
N MET A 309 -8.75 -20.53 -19.01
CA MET A 309 -7.53 -19.87 -18.54
C MET A 309 -6.43 -20.88 -18.17
N PHE A 310 -6.78 -21.96 -17.48
CA PHE A 310 -5.88 -23.05 -17.04
C PHE A 310 -6.26 -24.37 -17.73
N LYS A 311 -5.81 -24.50 -18.98
CA LYS A 311 -6.15 -25.66 -19.83
C LYS A 311 -5.80 -26.98 -19.17
N HIS A 312 -6.72 -27.94 -19.25
CA HIS A 312 -6.60 -29.30 -18.70
C HIS A 312 -6.52 -29.39 -17.16
N SER A 313 -6.87 -28.31 -16.43
CA SER A 313 -6.96 -28.34 -14.97
C SER A 313 -8.25 -29.01 -14.45
N MET A 314 -9.31 -29.06 -15.27
CA MET A 314 -10.62 -29.58 -14.91
C MET A 314 -10.89 -30.97 -15.52
N ASP A 315 -11.72 -31.78 -14.86
CA ASP A 315 -12.23 -33.04 -15.42
C ASP A 315 -13.15 -32.77 -16.62
N GLN A 316 -12.90 -33.44 -17.74
CA GLN A 316 -13.64 -33.26 -18.99
C GLN A 316 -15.15 -33.51 -18.83
N SER A 317 -15.55 -34.43 -17.95
CA SER A 317 -16.96 -34.72 -17.68
C SER A 317 -17.66 -33.56 -16.95
N VAL A 318 -16.94 -32.80 -16.11
CA VAL A 318 -17.44 -31.60 -15.44
C VAL A 318 -17.57 -30.46 -16.45
N VAL A 319 -16.54 -30.25 -17.29
CA VAL A 319 -16.54 -29.25 -18.36
C VAL A 319 -17.72 -29.47 -19.32
N SER A 320 -17.90 -30.68 -19.83
CA SER A 320 -18.99 -30.98 -20.76
C SER A 320 -20.39 -30.79 -20.15
N LYS A 321 -20.55 -31.03 -18.85
CA LYS A 321 -21.81 -30.71 -18.14
C LYS A 321 -22.01 -29.20 -17.99
N ALA A 322 -20.95 -28.46 -17.68
CA ALA A 322 -21.02 -26.99 -17.58
C ALA A 322 -21.37 -26.35 -18.94
N GLU A 323 -20.78 -26.83 -20.04
CA GLU A 323 -21.14 -26.41 -21.40
C GLU A 323 -22.63 -26.67 -21.72
N MET A 324 -23.15 -27.83 -21.32
CA MET A 324 -24.57 -28.16 -21.49
C MET A 324 -25.46 -27.18 -20.72
N VAL A 325 -25.15 -26.89 -19.45
CA VAL A 325 -25.93 -25.94 -18.62
C VAL A 325 -25.94 -24.54 -19.24
N ILE A 326 -24.79 -24.04 -19.68
CA ILE A 326 -24.71 -22.69 -20.27
C ILE A 326 -25.49 -22.61 -21.59
N ASN A 327 -25.37 -23.62 -22.45
CA ASN A 327 -26.07 -23.65 -23.75
C ASN A 327 -27.59 -23.85 -23.63
N GLU A 328 -28.07 -24.51 -22.58
CA GLU A 328 -29.51 -24.70 -22.32
C GLU A 328 -30.15 -23.50 -21.60
N THR A 329 -29.35 -22.58 -21.06
CA THR A 329 -29.84 -21.39 -20.38
C THR A 329 -30.34 -20.35 -21.38
N THR A 330 -31.62 -20.01 -21.31
CA THR A 330 -32.29 -19.09 -22.26
C THR A 330 -32.33 -17.64 -21.80
N GLU A 331 -32.18 -17.39 -20.49
CA GLU A 331 -32.15 -16.06 -19.89
C GLU A 331 -31.02 -16.01 -18.86
N THR A 332 -29.97 -15.24 -19.14
CA THR A 332 -28.88 -15.00 -18.20
C THR A 332 -29.13 -13.69 -17.46
N ASN A 333 -29.33 -13.82 -16.15
CA ASN A 333 -29.63 -12.69 -15.28
C ASN A 333 -28.32 -12.10 -14.72
N ILE A 334 -27.44 -11.62 -15.61
CA ILE A 334 -26.23 -10.91 -15.22
C ILE A 334 -26.63 -9.47 -14.91
N SER A 335 -26.30 -9.01 -13.71
CA SER A 335 -26.49 -7.61 -13.37
C SER A 335 -25.32 -6.78 -13.86
N PHE A 336 -25.60 -5.57 -14.38
CA PHE A 336 -24.56 -4.56 -14.63
C PHE A 336 -23.70 -4.28 -13.40
N GLN A 337 -24.25 -4.46 -12.19
CA GLN A 337 -23.51 -4.29 -10.94
C GLN A 337 -22.28 -5.19 -10.85
N GLN A 338 -22.35 -6.44 -11.31
CA GLN A 338 -21.20 -7.35 -11.29
C GLN A 338 -20.06 -6.86 -12.18
N PHE A 339 -20.39 -6.31 -13.35
CA PHE A 339 -19.42 -5.69 -14.26
C PHE A 339 -18.82 -4.42 -13.65
N MET A 340 -19.65 -3.55 -13.09
CA MET A 340 -19.19 -2.31 -12.47
C MET A 340 -18.26 -2.60 -11.28
N ASN A 341 -18.58 -3.61 -10.46
CA ASN A 341 -17.71 -4.01 -9.36
C ASN A 341 -16.33 -4.49 -9.86
N LEU A 342 -16.26 -5.23 -10.97
CA LEU A 342 -14.98 -5.64 -11.57
C LEU A 342 -14.23 -4.43 -12.14
N PHE A 343 -14.92 -3.54 -12.85
CA PHE A 343 -14.34 -2.32 -13.39
C PHE A 343 -13.75 -1.42 -12.29
N GLU A 344 -14.50 -1.19 -11.21
CA GLU A 344 -14.06 -0.46 -10.01
C GLU A 344 -12.86 -1.15 -9.37
N SER A 345 -12.90 -2.47 -9.19
CA SER A 345 -11.77 -3.24 -8.62
C SER A 345 -10.48 -3.05 -9.42
N ILE A 346 -10.58 -2.99 -10.75
CA ILE A 346 -9.44 -2.75 -11.63
C ILE A 346 -8.92 -1.32 -11.48
N ILE A 347 -9.82 -0.33 -11.42
CA ILE A 347 -9.44 1.08 -11.22
C ILE A 347 -8.77 1.28 -9.87
N GLU A 348 -9.37 0.77 -8.79
CA GLU A 348 -8.81 0.86 -7.43
C GLU A 348 -7.44 0.18 -7.35
N TRP A 349 -7.29 -0.99 -7.99
CA TRP A 349 -6.02 -1.67 -8.07
C TRP A 349 -4.98 -0.85 -8.82
N ALA A 350 -5.33 -0.24 -9.96
CA ALA A 350 -4.43 0.61 -10.74
C ALA A 350 -4.01 1.88 -9.97
N ASP A 351 -4.97 2.55 -9.31
CA ASP A 351 -4.73 3.73 -8.48
C ASP A 351 -3.81 3.40 -7.29
N LYS A 352 -3.99 2.24 -6.63
CA LYS A 352 -3.13 1.77 -5.53
C LYS A 352 -1.67 1.52 -5.97
N HIS A 353 -1.45 1.27 -7.27
CA HIS A 353 -0.13 0.99 -7.84
C HIS A 353 0.41 2.16 -8.69
N ASP A 354 -0.17 3.35 -8.57
CA ASP A 354 0.23 4.58 -9.27
C ASP A 354 0.24 4.43 -10.81
N ILE A 355 -0.61 3.55 -11.36
CA ILE A 355 -0.74 3.37 -12.81
C ILE A 355 -1.74 4.41 -13.33
N PRO A 356 -1.33 5.35 -14.20
CA PRO A 356 -2.21 6.42 -14.66
C PRO A 356 -3.32 5.86 -15.55
N LEU A 357 -4.58 6.04 -15.17
CA LEU A 357 -5.76 5.72 -15.98
C LEU A 357 -6.46 6.98 -16.49
N ASP A 358 -7.19 6.86 -17.61
CA ASP A 358 -8.08 7.94 -18.05
C ASP A 358 -9.32 7.99 -17.17
N LYS A 359 -9.23 8.80 -16.10
CA LYS A 359 -10.32 8.98 -15.14
C LYS A 359 -11.55 9.66 -15.76
N LYS A 360 -11.38 10.40 -16.87
CA LYS A 360 -12.50 11.04 -17.58
C LYS A 360 -13.33 9.97 -18.30
N PHE A 361 -12.67 9.06 -19.01
CA PHE A 361 -13.34 7.94 -19.67
C PHE A 361 -13.99 7.00 -18.64
N ALA A 362 -13.27 6.68 -17.54
CA ALA A 362 -13.80 5.85 -16.47
C ALA A 362 -15.09 6.41 -15.85
N GLN A 363 -15.14 7.72 -15.62
CA GLN A 363 -16.37 8.38 -15.15
C GLN A 363 -17.53 8.18 -16.14
N LYS A 364 -17.27 8.28 -17.45
CA LYS A 364 -18.31 8.09 -18.47
C LYS A 364 -18.81 6.65 -18.58
N VAL A 365 -17.93 5.67 -18.36
CA VAL A 365 -18.32 4.25 -18.23
C VAL A 365 -19.34 4.08 -17.09
N HIS A 366 -19.05 4.66 -15.92
CA HIS A 366 -19.95 4.66 -14.76
C HIS A 366 -21.30 5.31 -15.04
N ASP A 367 -21.29 6.45 -15.73
CA ASP A 367 -22.52 7.22 -15.97
C ASP A 367 -23.43 6.56 -17.02
N PHE A 368 -22.85 5.91 -18.04
CA PHE A 368 -23.58 5.55 -19.26
C PHE A 368 -24.04 4.10 -19.32
N LEU A 369 -23.17 3.14 -18.98
CA LEU A 369 -23.50 1.72 -19.16
C LEU A 369 -24.69 1.25 -18.30
N PRO A 370 -24.81 1.63 -17.01
CA PRO A 370 -25.98 1.25 -16.21
C PRO A 370 -27.20 2.15 -16.44
N SER A 371 -27.12 3.19 -17.28
CA SER A 371 -28.19 4.18 -17.46
C SER A 371 -29.41 3.62 -18.20
N ASN A 372 -30.62 4.01 -17.81
CA ASN A 372 -31.84 3.69 -18.56
C ASN A 372 -32.08 4.59 -19.78
N HIS A 373 -31.18 5.54 -20.06
CA HIS A 373 -31.23 6.41 -21.24
C HIS A 373 -30.43 5.81 -22.41
N TYR A 374 -30.93 5.98 -23.62
CA TYR A 374 -30.22 5.64 -24.85
C TYR A 374 -29.10 6.65 -25.11
N GLN A 375 -27.90 6.14 -25.35
CA GLN A 375 -26.70 6.92 -25.60
C GLN A 375 -26.54 7.14 -27.09
N LEU A 376 -26.74 8.37 -27.55
CA LEU A 376 -26.61 8.77 -28.95
C LEU A 376 -25.31 9.54 -29.15
N LEU A 377 -24.42 9.02 -30.00
CA LEU A 377 -23.20 9.71 -30.41
C LEU A 377 -23.44 10.47 -31.70
N MET A 378 -23.36 11.80 -31.65
CA MET A 378 -23.54 12.67 -32.82
C MET A 378 -22.20 13.26 -33.21
N VAL A 379 -21.72 12.89 -34.40
CA VAL A 379 -20.42 13.31 -34.91
C VAL A 379 -20.53 13.69 -36.39
N GLY A 380 -19.58 14.46 -36.87
CA GLY A 380 -19.52 14.91 -38.25
C GLY A 380 -18.25 15.69 -38.48
N SER A 381 -17.86 15.82 -39.75
CA SER A 381 -16.74 16.67 -40.14
C SER A 381 -16.96 18.14 -39.74
N VAL A 382 -15.88 18.92 -39.63
CA VAL A 382 -15.96 20.35 -39.32
C VAL A 382 -16.93 21.06 -40.26
N GLY A 383 -17.85 21.86 -39.70
CA GLY A 383 -18.91 22.56 -40.46
C GLY A 383 -20.10 21.68 -40.88
N SER A 384 -20.22 20.45 -40.37
CA SER A 384 -21.34 19.53 -40.65
C SER A 384 -22.70 20.00 -40.12
N GLY A 385 -22.73 20.87 -39.12
CA GLY A 385 -23.96 21.29 -38.44
C GLY A 385 -24.36 20.44 -37.24
N VAL A 386 -23.50 19.54 -36.74
CA VAL A 386 -23.76 18.70 -35.55
C VAL A 386 -24.26 19.53 -34.37
N ASN A 387 -23.50 20.54 -33.95
CA ASN A 387 -23.83 21.33 -32.77
C ASN A 387 -25.10 22.16 -32.96
N ALA A 388 -25.33 22.66 -34.18
CA ALA A 388 -26.56 23.36 -34.54
C ALA A 388 -27.78 22.42 -34.41
N TYR A 389 -27.67 21.19 -34.91
CA TYR A 389 -28.73 20.20 -34.77
C TYR A 389 -28.95 19.75 -33.31
N ILE A 390 -27.90 19.63 -32.50
CA ILE A 390 -28.04 19.34 -31.07
C ILE A 390 -28.81 20.46 -30.36
N ASN A 391 -28.54 21.73 -30.68
CA ASN A 391 -29.32 22.86 -30.15
C ASN A 391 -30.79 22.77 -30.58
N GLU A 392 -31.08 22.33 -31.81
CA GLU A 392 -32.45 22.07 -32.25
C GLU A 392 -33.11 20.95 -31.44
N LEU A 393 -32.39 19.89 -31.04
CA LEU A 393 -32.93 18.84 -30.16
C LEU A 393 -33.22 19.36 -28.75
N VAL A 394 -32.28 20.12 -28.18
CA VAL A 394 -32.43 20.72 -26.85
C VAL A 394 -33.60 21.70 -26.81
N GLY A 395 -33.74 22.51 -27.87
CA GLY A 395 -34.72 23.60 -27.97
C GLY A 395 -34.13 24.97 -27.61
N GLU A 396 -32.86 25.02 -27.23
CA GLU A 396 -32.11 26.23 -26.85
C GLU A 396 -30.68 26.17 -27.42
N THR A 397 -30.05 27.33 -27.61
CA THR A 397 -28.67 27.43 -28.08
C THR A 397 -27.70 27.26 -26.91
N VAL A 398 -27.23 26.04 -26.69
CA VAL A 398 -26.27 25.69 -25.62
C VAL A 398 -24.86 25.45 -26.16
N LEU A 399 -24.73 24.91 -27.38
CA LEU A 399 -23.46 24.62 -28.04
C LEU A 399 -23.07 25.71 -29.05
N ALA A 400 -21.78 26.05 -29.09
CA ALA A 400 -21.20 26.87 -30.16
C ALA A 400 -20.93 26.04 -31.43
N GLU A 401 -20.76 26.68 -32.59
CA GLU A 401 -20.60 25.99 -33.87
C GLU A 401 -19.36 25.09 -33.95
N ASP A 402 -18.25 25.48 -33.32
CA ASP A 402 -16.99 24.73 -33.30
C ASP A 402 -16.54 24.42 -31.87
N THR A 403 -16.34 23.13 -31.56
CA THR A 403 -15.90 22.68 -30.24
C THR A 403 -14.86 21.56 -30.37
N ASN A 404 -13.68 21.74 -29.77
CA ASN A 404 -12.60 20.74 -29.70
C ASN A 404 -12.66 19.92 -28.39
N ALA A 405 -13.87 19.52 -27.98
CA ALA A 405 -14.09 18.82 -26.72
C ALA A 405 -15.22 17.80 -26.86
N ILE A 406 -15.22 16.81 -25.97
CA ILE A 406 -16.30 15.83 -25.85
C ILE A 406 -17.38 16.43 -24.95
N LEU A 407 -18.60 16.50 -25.45
CA LEU A 407 -19.72 17.14 -24.77
C LEU A 407 -20.85 16.14 -24.60
N THR A 408 -21.30 15.93 -23.37
CA THR A 408 -22.49 15.14 -23.06
C THR A 408 -23.63 16.07 -22.68
N ILE A 409 -24.80 15.87 -23.29
CA ILE A 409 -26.01 16.65 -23.05
C ILE A 409 -27.14 15.72 -22.59
N LYS A 410 -27.77 16.05 -21.47
CA LYS A 410 -28.98 15.35 -20.97
C LYS A 410 -29.98 16.33 -20.36
N ASP A 411 -31.22 15.88 -20.22
CA ASP A 411 -32.28 16.65 -19.57
C ASP A 411 -32.03 16.83 -18.07
N ASN A 412 -32.33 18.03 -17.55
CA ASN A 412 -32.40 18.35 -16.12
C ASN A 412 -33.29 19.59 -15.89
N ASP A 413 -33.75 19.80 -14.65
CA ASP A 413 -34.62 20.93 -14.29
C ASP A 413 -33.94 22.30 -14.47
N TYR A 414 -32.61 22.33 -14.34
CA TYR A 414 -31.79 23.54 -14.44
C TYR A 414 -30.53 23.28 -15.26
N LEU A 415 -29.99 24.35 -15.85
CA LEU A 415 -28.71 24.31 -16.54
C LEU A 415 -27.56 24.12 -15.53
N GLU A 416 -26.87 22.99 -15.62
CA GLU A 416 -25.64 22.70 -14.89
C GLU A 416 -24.53 22.32 -15.87
N ILE A 417 -23.37 22.94 -15.74
CA ILE A 417 -22.22 22.71 -16.61
C ILE A 417 -21.06 22.24 -15.77
N ASN A 418 -20.54 21.05 -16.07
CA ASN A 418 -19.42 20.45 -15.37
C ASN A 418 -18.32 20.05 -16.36
N GLU A 419 -17.07 20.34 -16.03
CA GLU A 419 -15.91 19.71 -16.65
C GLU A 419 -15.56 18.43 -15.89
N VAL A 420 -15.39 17.33 -16.62
CA VAL A 420 -14.89 16.07 -16.07
C VAL A 420 -13.36 16.10 -16.12
N THR A 421 -12.74 16.16 -14.94
CA THR A 421 -11.28 16.19 -14.77
C THR A 421 -10.78 14.92 -14.09
N ASN A 422 -9.46 14.69 -14.11
CA ASN A 422 -8.86 13.58 -13.36
C ASN A 422 -9.00 13.72 -11.84
N SER A 423 -9.31 14.92 -11.35
CA SER A 423 -9.61 15.21 -9.93
C SER A 423 -11.11 15.17 -9.59
N GLY A 424 -11.97 14.84 -10.56
CA GLY A 424 -13.43 14.83 -10.41
C GLY A 424 -14.12 15.95 -11.20
N LEU A 425 -15.36 16.25 -10.82
CA LEU A 425 -16.20 17.25 -11.49
C LEU A 425 -15.82 18.67 -11.06
N LYS A 426 -15.57 19.55 -12.03
CA LYS A 426 -15.37 20.98 -11.83
C LYS A 426 -16.58 21.74 -12.37
N LEU A 427 -17.32 22.38 -11.48
CA LEU A 427 -18.49 23.20 -11.83
C LEU A 427 -18.07 24.44 -12.63
N ILE A 428 -18.85 24.79 -13.65
CA ILE A 428 -18.72 26.01 -14.45
C ILE A 428 -20.00 26.83 -14.30
N ASP A 429 -19.89 28.01 -13.71
CA ASP A 429 -21.05 28.80 -13.27
C ASP A 429 -21.94 29.35 -14.40
N THR A 430 -21.38 29.60 -15.59
CA THR A 430 -22.09 30.27 -16.68
C THR A 430 -21.70 29.74 -18.06
N LEU A 431 -22.60 29.88 -19.04
CA LEU A 431 -22.31 29.58 -20.46
C LEU A 431 -21.15 30.41 -21.00
N THR A 432 -20.99 31.66 -20.54
CA THR A 432 -19.84 32.50 -20.96
C THR A 432 -18.52 31.88 -20.52
N ASN A 433 -18.42 31.47 -19.27
CA ASN A 433 -17.21 30.79 -18.76
C ASN A 433 -16.97 29.46 -19.49
N PHE A 434 -18.04 28.73 -19.80
CA PHE A 434 -17.95 27.49 -20.58
C PHE A 434 -17.36 27.72 -21.98
N TYR A 435 -17.82 28.76 -22.70
CA TYR A 435 -17.26 29.09 -24.01
C TYR A 435 -15.80 29.54 -23.93
N GLU A 436 -15.40 30.26 -22.88
CA GLU A 436 -13.98 30.60 -22.65
C GLU A 436 -13.13 29.35 -22.42
N GLU A 437 -13.64 28.38 -21.64
CA GLU A 437 -12.96 27.11 -21.38
C GLU A 437 -12.82 26.27 -22.67
N LEU A 438 -13.82 26.26 -23.55
CA LEU A 438 -13.74 25.55 -24.84
C LEU A 438 -12.62 26.04 -25.77
N LEU A 439 -12.15 27.28 -25.60
CA LEU A 439 -11.06 27.86 -26.40
C LEU A 439 -9.66 27.43 -25.93
N VAL A 440 -9.54 26.83 -24.74
CA VAL A 440 -8.26 26.41 -24.17
C VAL A 440 -7.80 25.11 -24.85
N GLN A 441 -6.68 25.17 -25.56
CA GLN A 441 -6.07 23.99 -26.18
C GLN A 441 -5.26 23.18 -25.15
N GLN A 442 -5.44 21.87 -25.16
CA GLN A 442 -4.67 20.91 -24.37
C GLN A 442 -4.26 19.70 -25.23
N GLU A 443 -3.25 18.97 -24.77
CA GLU A 443 -2.79 17.74 -25.42
C GLU A 443 -3.77 16.57 -25.28
N SER A 444 -4.69 16.60 -24.31
CA SER A 444 -5.72 15.57 -24.10
C SER A 444 -7.13 16.12 -24.34
N PRO A 445 -8.10 15.30 -24.83
CA PRO A 445 -9.47 15.73 -25.01
C PRO A 445 -10.07 16.24 -23.68
N ARG A 446 -10.68 17.43 -23.73
CA ARG A 446 -11.50 17.94 -22.63
C ARG A 446 -12.89 17.31 -22.70
N VAL A 447 -13.47 17.02 -21.55
CA VAL A 447 -14.77 16.33 -21.44
C VAL A 447 -15.68 17.19 -20.58
N PHE A 448 -16.86 17.54 -21.09
CA PHE A 448 -17.85 18.32 -20.39
C PHE A 448 -19.20 17.62 -20.36
N GLN A 449 -19.97 17.93 -19.32
CA GLN A 449 -21.34 17.51 -19.12
C GLN A 449 -22.22 18.75 -18.97
N LEU A 450 -23.24 18.84 -19.81
CA LEU A 450 -24.24 19.90 -19.85
C LEU A 450 -25.60 19.27 -19.55
N ASP A 451 -26.09 19.53 -18.35
CA ASP A 451 -27.41 19.09 -17.93
C ASP A 451 -28.34 20.29 -18.13
N THR A 452 -29.31 20.21 -19.03
CA THR A 452 -30.11 21.36 -19.48
C THR A 452 -31.57 21.00 -19.64
N PRO A 453 -32.53 21.90 -19.38
CA PRO A 453 -33.94 21.63 -19.61
C PRO A 453 -34.22 21.28 -21.08
N SER A 454 -34.63 20.04 -21.32
CA SER A 454 -35.01 19.55 -22.64
C SER A 454 -36.09 18.47 -22.56
N HIS A 455 -37.33 18.91 -22.78
CA HIS A 455 -38.48 18.01 -22.81
C HIS A 455 -38.33 16.89 -23.83
N TYR A 456 -37.73 17.20 -24.99
CA TYR A 456 -37.57 16.25 -26.07
C TYR A 456 -36.56 15.13 -25.72
N LEU A 457 -35.41 15.47 -25.12
CA LEU A 457 -34.44 14.46 -24.68
C LEU A 457 -35.05 13.56 -23.60
N ASN A 458 -35.80 14.12 -22.66
CA ASN A 458 -36.47 13.36 -21.60
C ASN A 458 -37.53 12.39 -22.13
N GLN A 459 -38.44 12.88 -22.97
CA GLN A 459 -39.51 12.07 -23.57
C GLN A 459 -38.96 10.84 -24.31
N ASN A 460 -37.83 11.01 -24.99
CA ASN A 460 -37.18 9.94 -25.74
C ASN A 460 -36.18 9.12 -24.91
N ARG A 461 -35.90 9.52 -23.66
CA ARG A 461 -34.85 8.98 -22.80
C ARG A 461 -33.49 8.99 -23.48
N TRP A 462 -33.10 10.13 -24.07
CA TRP A 462 -31.83 10.28 -24.78
C TRP A 462 -30.80 11.04 -23.97
N THR A 463 -29.57 10.56 -24.01
CA THR A 463 -28.37 11.31 -23.67
C THR A 463 -27.56 11.45 -24.95
N VAL A 464 -27.22 12.68 -25.32
CA VAL A 464 -26.52 12.98 -26.57
C VAL A 464 -25.08 13.31 -26.24
N THR A 465 -24.14 12.58 -26.82
CA THR A 465 -22.72 12.90 -26.75
C THR A 465 -22.25 13.36 -28.12
N THR A 466 -21.43 14.40 -28.18
CA THR A 466 -20.73 14.81 -29.38
C THR A 466 -19.24 14.91 -29.12
N ALA A 467 -18.45 14.61 -30.15
CA ALA A 467 -17.01 14.60 -30.10
C ALA A 467 -16.44 15.07 -31.46
N PRO A 468 -15.26 15.70 -31.48
CA PRO A 468 -14.52 15.96 -32.71
C PRO A 468 -14.31 14.68 -33.52
N PHE A 469 -14.65 14.72 -34.81
CA PHE A 469 -14.41 13.61 -35.74
C PHE A 469 -13.04 13.79 -36.40
N VAL A 470 -11.99 13.39 -35.68
CA VAL A 470 -10.57 13.53 -36.08
C VAL A 470 -9.84 12.19 -35.99
N GLU A 471 -8.69 12.03 -36.64
CA GLU A 471 -7.92 10.76 -36.67
C GLU A 471 -7.35 10.32 -35.30
N ASP A 472 -7.51 11.12 -34.26
CA ASP A 472 -7.06 10.80 -32.91
C ASP A 472 -7.90 9.65 -32.31
N ALA A 473 -7.20 8.56 -31.95
CA ALA A 473 -7.81 7.34 -31.42
C ALA A 473 -8.55 7.56 -30.09
N SER A 474 -8.18 8.58 -29.30
CA SER A 474 -8.81 8.84 -27.99
C SER A 474 -10.30 9.18 -28.06
N TYR A 475 -10.78 9.72 -29.19
CA TYR A 475 -12.20 9.99 -29.40
C TYR A 475 -12.99 8.73 -29.81
N ALA A 476 -12.32 7.74 -30.39
CA ALA A 476 -12.95 6.50 -30.85
C ALA A 476 -13.45 5.64 -29.67
N ASP A 477 -12.80 5.74 -28.51
CA ASP A 477 -13.18 4.99 -27.29
C ASP A 477 -14.60 5.33 -26.83
N TYR A 478 -15.03 6.58 -27.03
CA TYR A 478 -16.38 7.04 -26.68
C TYR A 478 -17.47 6.44 -27.56
N ALA A 479 -17.12 5.90 -28.74
CA ALA A 479 -18.05 5.16 -29.57
C ALA A 479 -18.46 3.80 -28.94
N MET A 480 -17.64 3.24 -28.04
CA MET A 480 -17.99 2.03 -27.30
C MET A 480 -19.12 2.24 -26.29
N LEU A 481 -19.33 3.48 -25.86
CA LEU A 481 -20.38 3.85 -24.90
C LEU A 481 -21.72 4.18 -25.58
N ALA A 482 -21.76 4.25 -26.91
CA ALA A 482 -22.94 4.67 -27.67
C ALA A 482 -23.78 3.48 -28.13
N ASP A 483 -25.10 3.60 -28.01
CA ASP A 483 -26.06 2.63 -28.54
C ASP A 483 -26.27 2.80 -30.06
N SER A 484 -26.14 4.04 -30.52
CA SER A 484 -26.21 4.41 -31.93
C SER A 484 -25.38 5.66 -32.17
N LEU A 485 -24.77 5.70 -33.36
CA LEU A 485 -24.11 6.89 -33.87
C LEU A 485 -24.96 7.51 -34.99
N LEU A 486 -25.13 8.83 -34.92
CA LEU A 486 -25.74 9.65 -35.98
C LEU A 486 -24.65 10.53 -36.61
N PHE A 487 -24.28 10.21 -37.83
CA PHE A 487 -23.29 10.97 -38.58
C PHE A 487 -23.97 12.12 -39.31
N VAL A 488 -23.64 13.35 -38.94
CA VAL A 488 -24.24 14.56 -39.52
C VAL A 488 -23.39 15.08 -40.66
N ILE A 489 -24.05 15.38 -41.78
CA ILE A 489 -23.44 15.86 -43.02
C ILE A 489 -24.14 17.15 -43.42
N ASN A 490 -23.37 18.16 -43.78
CA ASN A 490 -23.90 19.40 -44.32
C ASN A 490 -24.31 19.19 -45.80
N GLU A 491 -25.42 19.79 -46.24
CA GLU A 491 -25.89 19.78 -47.63
C GLU A 491 -24.82 20.17 -48.70
N GLN A 492 -23.79 20.91 -48.27
CA GLN A 492 -22.70 21.40 -49.12
C GLN A 492 -21.52 20.42 -49.19
N SER A 493 -21.42 19.46 -48.26
CA SER A 493 -20.34 18.48 -48.21
C SER A 493 -20.72 17.17 -48.91
N VAL A 494 -19.70 16.41 -49.32
CA VAL A 494 -19.87 15.08 -49.94
C VAL A 494 -19.23 14.07 -49.00
N PHE A 495 -19.99 13.05 -48.63
CA PHE A 495 -19.48 11.92 -47.84
C PHE A 495 -18.27 11.30 -48.55
N SER A 496 -17.12 11.35 -47.88
CA SER A 496 -15.81 11.04 -48.40
C SER A 496 -15.36 9.63 -48.00
N TYR A 497 -14.35 9.12 -48.72
CA TYR A 497 -13.78 7.81 -48.41
C TYR A 497 -13.03 7.79 -47.05
N THR A 498 -12.44 8.91 -46.64
CA THR A 498 -11.78 9.05 -45.33
C THR A 498 -12.78 8.96 -44.19
N GLU A 499 -13.95 9.62 -44.31
CA GLU A 499 -15.03 9.50 -43.33
C GLU A 499 -15.57 8.07 -43.25
N TYR A 500 -15.65 7.37 -44.39
CA TYR A 500 -16.02 5.96 -44.44
C TYR A 500 -15.03 5.06 -43.68
N GLU A 501 -13.72 5.16 -43.94
CA GLU A 501 -12.72 4.32 -43.28
C GLU A 501 -12.72 4.54 -41.76
N GLN A 502 -12.86 5.80 -41.32
CA GLN A 502 -12.90 6.11 -39.89
C GLN A 502 -14.17 5.59 -39.21
N LEU A 503 -15.36 5.76 -39.81
CA LEU A 503 -16.60 5.17 -39.29
C LEU A 503 -16.56 3.63 -39.28
N LYS A 504 -15.88 3.04 -40.27
CA LYS A 504 -15.65 1.60 -40.32
C LYS A 504 -14.79 1.13 -39.14
N GLN A 505 -13.70 1.83 -38.83
CA GLN A 505 -12.87 1.52 -37.66
C GLN A 505 -13.66 1.60 -36.35
N TRP A 506 -14.50 2.62 -36.18
CA TRP A 506 -15.34 2.77 -34.98
C TRP A 506 -16.36 1.62 -34.85
N LYS A 507 -16.94 1.18 -35.97
CA LYS A 507 -17.84 0.02 -36.00
C LYS A 507 -17.12 -1.31 -35.78
N GLU A 508 -15.88 -1.45 -36.23
CA GLU A 508 -15.04 -2.62 -35.94
C GLU A 508 -14.72 -2.70 -34.43
N LYS A 509 -14.51 -1.55 -33.76
CA LYS A 509 -14.28 -1.47 -32.32
C LYS A 509 -15.56 -1.67 -31.47
N SER A 510 -16.72 -1.27 -32.01
CA SER A 510 -18.03 -1.45 -31.35
C SER A 510 -19.01 -2.18 -32.29
N PRO A 511 -19.03 -3.54 -32.29
CA PRO A 511 -19.82 -4.32 -33.26
C PRO A 511 -21.33 -4.06 -33.21
N PHE A 512 -21.85 -3.67 -32.04
CA PHE A 512 -23.27 -3.38 -31.84
C PHE A 512 -23.62 -1.92 -32.16
N LEU A 513 -22.64 -1.07 -32.49
CA LEU A 513 -22.90 0.32 -32.85
C LEU A 513 -23.68 0.41 -34.17
N THR A 514 -24.88 0.95 -34.11
CA THR A 514 -25.68 1.22 -35.32
C THR A 514 -25.36 2.60 -35.88
N LEU A 515 -25.09 2.67 -37.18
CA LEU A 515 -24.73 3.91 -37.88
C LEU A 515 -25.93 4.45 -38.66
N GLN A 516 -26.36 5.67 -38.35
CA GLN A 516 -27.39 6.42 -39.08
C GLN A 516 -26.82 7.73 -39.60
N PHE A 517 -27.48 8.34 -40.58
CA PHE A 517 -27.02 9.59 -41.19
C PHE A 517 -28.08 10.69 -41.13
N LEU A 518 -27.64 11.92 -40.89
CA LEU A 518 -28.48 13.12 -40.97
C LEU A 518 -27.87 14.08 -41.98
N ILE A 519 -28.65 14.49 -42.98
CA ILE A 519 -28.29 15.60 -43.85
C ILE A 519 -28.93 16.86 -43.27
N TYR A 520 -28.09 17.76 -42.77
CA TYR A 520 -28.49 19.02 -42.16
C TYR A 520 -28.50 20.14 -43.21
N ILE A 521 -29.63 20.84 -43.31
CA ILE A 521 -29.91 21.90 -44.27
C ILE A 521 -30.14 23.22 -43.54
N ASP A 522 -29.21 24.16 -43.71
CA ASP A 522 -29.22 25.45 -43.01
C ASP A 522 -29.88 26.55 -43.84
N ASP A 523 -29.65 26.57 -45.17
CA ASP A 523 -30.28 27.55 -46.07
C ASP A 523 -30.53 26.98 -47.48
N LEU A 524 -31.74 27.16 -48.01
CA LEU A 524 -32.14 26.63 -49.32
C LEU A 524 -31.60 27.49 -50.47
N ASP A 525 -30.33 27.31 -50.82
CA ASP A 525 -29.79 27.83 -52.08
C ASP A 525 -30.42 27.07 -53.28
N ASN A 526 -30.97 27.81 -54.25
CA ASN A 526 -31.48 27.36 -55.56
C ASN A 526 -31.86 25.85 -55.67
N GLU A 527 -33.14 25.52 -55.49
CA GLU A 527 -33.72 24.15 -55.38
C GLU A 527 -33.12 23.07 -56.30
N LYS A 528 -32.74 23.42 -57.55
CA LYS A 528 -32.15 22.47 -58.51
C LYS A 528 -30.71 22.05 -58.19
N VAL A 529 -29.93 22.93 -57.56
CA VAL A 529 -28.54 22.63 -57.16
C VAL A 529 -28.54 21.86 -55.84
N ALA A 530 -29.40 22.26 -54.90
CA ALA A 530 -29.61 21.56 -53.63
C ALA A 530 -30.09 20.11 -53.83
N SER A 531 -31.11 19.88 -54.66
CA SER A 531 -31.61 18.51 -54.94
C SER A 531 -30.55 17.58 -55.55
N LYS A 532 -29.69 18.08 -56.44
CA LYS A 532 -28.61 17.28 -57.04
C LYS A 532 -27.49 16.95 -56.05
N ARG A 533 -27.15 17.88 -55.15
CA ARG A 533 -26.18 17.64 -54.08
C ARG A 533 -26.70 16.62 -53.07
N LEU A 534 -27.95 16.76 -52.65
CA LEU A 534 -28.63 15.86 -51.74
C LEU A 534 -28.69 14.42 -52.31
N GLN A 535 -29.08 14.25 -53.57
CA GLN A 535 -29.06 12.93 -54.23
C GLN A 535 -27.66 12.33 -54.29
N LYS A 536 -26.62 13.14 -54.50
CA LYS A 536 -25.23 12.68 -54.55
C LYS A 536 -24.74 12.23 -53.16
N ALA A 537 -25.04 12.99 -52.11
CA ALA A 537 -24.73 12.64 -50.74
C ALA A 537 -25.44 11.35 -50.32
N MET A 538 -26.75 11.23 -50.57
CA MET A 538 -27.52 10.01 -50.29
C MET A 538 -26.98 8.80 -51.04
N SER A 539 -26.66 8.93 -52.34
CA SER A 539 -26.10 7.83 -53.14
C SER A 539 -24.73 7.39 -52.63
N ALA A 540 -23.90 8.32 -52.16
CA ALA A 540 -22.59 8.01 -51.58
C ALA A 540 -22.72 7.25 -50.25
N ILE A 541 -23.61 7.72 -49.36
CA ILE A 541 -23.90 7.04 -48.09
C ILE A 541 -24.43 5.63 -48.35
N GLN A 542 -25.44 5.48 -49.21
CA GLN A 542 -26.04 4.18 -49.54
C GLN A 542 -25.07 3.21 -50.22
N HIS A 543 -24.06 3.72 -50.92
CA HIS A 543 -23.02 2.87 -51.51
C HIS A 543 -22.14 2.21 -50.44
N TYR A 544 -21.78 2.96 -49.40
CA TYR A 544 -20.90 2.47 -48.33
C TYR A 544 -21.65 1.82 -47.16
N PHE A 545 -22.84 2.31 -46.84
CA PHE A 545 -23.70 1.88 -45.73
C PHE A 545 -25.15 1.67 -46.22
N PRO A 546 -25.44 0.56 -46.92
CA PRO A 546 -26.75 0.32 -47.53
C PRO A 546 -27.89 0.13 -46.52
N ASP A 547 -27.58 -0.31 -45.30
CA ASP A 547 -28.55 -0.61 -44.25
C ASP A 547 -28.85 0.60 -43.34
N SER A 548 -28.16 1.74 -43.55
CA SER A 548 -28.33 2.93 -42.73
C SER A 548 -29.55 3.76 -43.15
N LYS A 549 -30.31 4.24 -42.16
CA LYS A 549 -31.34 5.25 -42.34
C LYS A 549 -30.70 6.61 -42.56
N ILE A 550 -31.22 7.33 -43.55
CA ILE A 550 -30.84 8.70 -43.86
C ILE A 550 -32.03 9.60 -43.49
N PHE A 551 -31.78 10.58 -42.63
CA PHE A 551 -32.69 11.65 -42.27
C PHE A 551 -32.31 12.93 -43.01
N ILE A 552 -33.30 13.77 -43.27
CA ILE A 552 -33.10 15.12 -43.80
C ILE A 552 -33.72 16.06 -42.77
N TYR A 553 -32.94 17.03 -42.29
CA TYR A 553 -33.42 18.05 -41.38
C TYR A 553 -33.16 19.43 -41.96
N SER A 554 -34.22 20.22 -42.10
CA SER A 554 -34.19 21.58 -42.60
C SER A 554 -34.70 22.55 -41.54
N LYS A 555 -33.93 23.61 -41.27
CA LYS A 555 -34.36 24.70 -40.37
C LYS A 555 -35.61 25.44 -40.84
N GLN A 556 -35.94 25.35 -42.13
CA GLN A 556 -37.09 26.04 -42.72
C GLN A 556 -38.40 25.23 -42.62
N GLU A 557 -38.31 23.94 -42.29
CA GLU A 557 -39.46 23.05 -42.12
C GLU A 557 -39.94 23.00 -40.65
N GLU A 558 -41.12 22.43 -40.41
CA GLU A 558 -41.70 22.35 -39.07
C GLU A 558 -40.85 21.46 -38.15
N ARG A 559 -40.23 22.06 -37.13
CA ARG A 559 -39.32 21.39 -36.18
C ARG A 559 -39.97 20.16 -35.54
N GLU A 560 -41.17 20.29 -34.99
CA GLU A 560 -41.86 19.19 -34.29
C GLU A 560 -42.10 17.98 -35.21
N ALA A 561 -42.55 18.22 -36.44
CA ALA A 561 -42.83 17.14 -37.40
C ALA A 561 -41.56 16.35 -37.78
N GLN A 562 -40.44 17.04 -37.99
CA GLN A 562 -39.16 16.43 -38.34
C GLN A 562 -38.57 15.64 -37.16
N LEU A 563 -38.59 16.24 -35.95
CA LEU A 563 -38.13 15.56 -34.75
C LEU A 563 -38.97 14.33 -34.42
N ASP A 564 -40.30 14.41 -34.57
CA ASP A 564 -41.21 13.27 -34.38
C ASP A 564 -40.92 12.09 -35.32
N GLU A 565 -40.45 12.34 -36.56
CA GLU A 565 -40.03 11.26 -37.46
C GLU A 565 -38.80 10.53 -36.90
N ILE A 566 -37.81 11.29 -36.42
CA ILE A 566 -36.54 10.76 -35.89
C ILE A 566 -36.81 9.99 -34.59
N SER A 567 -37.60 10.56 -33.67
CA SER A 567 -38.07 9.88 -32.45
C SER A 567 -38.76 8.56 -32.75
N ARG A 568 -39.72 8.55 -33.69
CA ARG A 568 -40.44 7.31 -34.05
C ARG A 568 -39.52 6.24 -34.60
N TYR A 569 -38.55 6.62 -35.43
CA TYR A 569 -37.55 5.67 -35.93
C TYR A 569 -36.77 5.05 -34.76
N TYR A 570 -36.16 5.89 -33.91
CA TYR A 570 -35.31 5.40 -32.83
C TYR A 570 -36.08 4.60 -31.78
N TYR A 571 -37.34 4.95 -31.51
CA TYR A 571 -38.23 4.15 -30.67
C TYR A 571 -38.35 2.71 -31.19
N HIS A 572 -38.64 2.53 -32.48
CA HIS A 572 -38.74 1.20 -33.07
C HIS A 572 -37.37 0.51 -33.21
N HIS A 573 -36.33 1.27 -33.54
CA HIS A 573 -34.96 0.79 -33.71
C HIS A 573 -34.42 0.18 -32.41
N PHE A 574 -34.58 0.87 -31.27
CA PHE A 574 -34.14 0.34 -29.98
C PHE A 574 -35.08 -0.74 -29.42
N ALA A 575 -36.39 -0.66 -29.67
CA ALA A 575 -37.33 -1.69 -29.21
C ALA A 575 -37.13 -3.06 -29.87
N ALA A 576 -36.58 -3.08 -31.09
CA ALA A 576 -36.27 -4.32 -31.80
C ALA A 576 -34.93 -4.96 -31.37
N ARG A 577 -34.13 -4.26 -30.54
CA ARG A 577 -32.79 -4.65 -30.13
C ARG A 577 -32.77 -5.13 -28.69
N LYS A 578 -31.77 -5.97 -28.38
CA LYS A 578 -31.54 -6.46 -27.02
C LYS A 578 -30.51 -5.58 -26.33
N MET A 579 -30.91 -4.35 -26.03
CA MET A 579 -30.00 -3.29 -25.56
C MET A 579 -29.17 -3.68 -24.34
N ASN A 580 -29.76 -4.42 -23.40
CA ASN A 580 -29.02 -4.89 -22.21
C ASN A 580 -27.90 -5.86 -22.60
N GLU A 581 -28.17 -6.86 -23.44
CA GLU A 581 -27.15 -7.82 -23.90
C GLU A 581 -26.02 -7.11 -24.66
N GLU A 582 -26.38 -6.20 -25.58
CA GLU A 582 -25.43 -5.44 -26.39
C GLU A 582 -24.50 -4.56 -25.52
N ARG A 583 -25.06 -3.89 -24.51
CA ARG A 583 -24.27 -3.07 -23.57
C ARG A 583 -23.39 -3.89 -22.64
N LEU A 584 -23.84 -5.07 -22.19
CA LEU A 584 -23.01 -5.98 -21.41
C LEU A 584 -21.80 -6.46 -22.22
N GLN A 585 -21.97 -6.70 -23.53
CA GLN A 585 -20.85 -6.99 -24.42
C GLN A 585 -19.89 -5.80 -24.55
N SER A 586 -20.41 -4.56 -24.66
CA SER A 586 -19.55 -3.37 -24.58
C SER A 586 -18.77 -3.29 -23.27
N CYS A 587 -19.39 -3.61 -22.12
CA CYS A 587 -18.68 -3.68 -20.83
C CYS A 587 -17.50 -4.67 -20.90
N ILE A 588 -17.73 -5.86 -21.48
CA ILE A 588 -16.68 -6.88 -21.61
C ILE A 588 -15.52 -6.33 -22.43
N SER A 589 -15.78 -5.75 -23.61
CA SER A 589 -14.73 -5.18 -24.45
C SER A 589 -13.98 -4.03 -23.79
N ILE A 590 -14.67 -3.15 -23.06
CA ILE A 590 -14.05 -2.04 -22.32
C ILE A 590 -13.10 -2.57 -21.23
N ILE A 591 -13.52 -3.59 -20.48
CA ILE A 591 -12.68 -4.18 -19.43
C ILE A 591 -11.50 -4.94 -20.05
N GLN A 592 -11.69 -5.63 -21.18
CA GLN A 592 -10.60 -6.29 -21.94
C GLN A 592 -9.54 -5.28 -22.38
N ASP A 593 -9.97 -4.16 -22.98
CA ASP A 593 -9.08 -3.06 -23.37
C ASP A 593 -8.36 -2.46 -22.16
N LEU A 594 -9.07 -2.28 -21.03
CA LEU A 594 -8.48 -1.77 -19.79
C LEU A 594 -7.38 -2.69 -19.23
N ILE A 595 -7.65 -4.00 -19.12
CA ILE A 595 -6.65 -4.98 -18.65
C ILE A 595 -5.44 -5.01 -19.57
N THR A 596 -5.64 -4.99 -20.89
CA THR A 596 -4.56 -4.96 -21.89
C THR A 596 -3.71 -3.70 -21.75
N ASN A 597 -4.35 -2.53 -21.64
CA ASN A 597 -3.66 -1.25 -21.45
C ASN A 597 -2.87 -1.19 -20.13
N LEU A 598 -3.33 -1.86 -19.07
CA LEU A 598 -2.60 -1.93 -17.80
C LEU A 598 -1.30 -2.73 -17.92
N LEU A 599 -1.28 -3.80 -18.74
CA LEU A 599 -0.07 -4.57 -19.03
C LEU A 599 0.96 -3.70 -19.77
N ASP A 600 0.52 -2.95 -20.78
CA ASP A 600 1.40 -2.07 -21.56
C ASP A 600 1.95 -0.92 -20.71
N LYS A 601 1.09 -0.26 -19.91
CA LYS A 601 1.50 0.83 -19.01
C LYS A 601 2.49 0.39 -17.95
N ARG A 602 2.46 -0.86 -17.50
CA ARG A 602 3.47 -1.42 -16.59
C ARG A 602 4.86 -1.40 -17.24
N LEU A 603 4.96 -1.81 -18.51
CA LEU A 603 6.23 -1.82 -19.24
C LEU A 603 6.76 -0.40 -19.41
N ASP A 604 5.88 0.53 -19.79
CA ASP A 604 6.22 1.95 -19.90
C ASP A 604 6.70 2.55 -18.57
N MET A 605 6.06 2.19 -17.45
CA MET A 605 6.47 2.62 -16.11
C MET A 605 7.85 2.07 -15.75
N GLU A 606 8.13 0.78 -16.03
CA GLU A 606 9.43 0.18 -15.75
C GLU A 606 10.54 0.86 -16.56
N ASP A 607 10.28 1.16 -17.83
CA ASP A 607 11.24 1.84 -18.71
C ASP A 607 11.42 3.32 -18.34
N SER A 608 10.36 4.01 -17.94
CA SER A 608 10.43 5.38 -17.39
C SER A 608 11.23 5.46 -16.09
N LEU A 609 11.03 4.49 -15.18
CA LEU A 609 11.81 4.38 -13.94
C LEU A 609 13.29 4.13 -14.23
N LYS A 610 13.62 3.24 -15.18
CA LYS A 610 15.01 3.00 -15.62
C LYS A 610 15.64 4.26 -16.21
N ALA A 611 14.92 4.98 -17.08
CA ALA A 611 15.40 6.20 -17.70
C ALA A 611 15.64 7.30 -16.65
N SER A 612 14.71 7.50 -15.72
CA SER A 612 14.82 8.47 -14.63
C SER A 612 15.97 8.13 -13.68
N LEU A 613 16.14 6.86 -13.34
CA LEU A 613 17.24 6.38 -12.51
C LEU A 613 18.60 6.64 -13.17
N GLN A 614 18.74 6.34 -14.46
CA GLN A 614 19.96 6.62 -15.21
C GLN A 614 20.27 8.12 -15.24
N LEU A 615 19.26 8.96 -15.47
CA LEU A 615 19.40 10.41 -15.47
C LEU A 615 19.85 10.94 -14.09
N TYR A 616 19.24 10.47 -13.01
CA TYR A 616 19.56 10.91 -11.65
C TYR A 616 20.93 10.39 -11.19
N GLU A 617 21.31 9.17 -11.53
CA GLU A 617 22.67 8.65 -11.28
C GLU A 617 23.73 9.50 -11.99
N GLU A 618 23.49 9.86 -13.25
CA GLU A 618 24.36 10.77 -14.00
C GLU A 618 24.41 12.17 -13.34
N MET A 619 23.26 12.69 -12.91
CA MET A 619 23.16 14.00 -12.23
C MET A 619 23.96 14.02 -10.93
N VAL A 620 23.77 13.04 -10.04
CA VAL A 620 24.50 12.92 -8.77
C VAL A 620 26.00 12.79 -9.02
N SER A 621 26.41 12.01 -10.01
CA SER A 621 27.82 11.89 -10.41
C SER A 621 28.42 13.24 -10.83
N LYS A 622 27.72 13.99 -11.70
CA LYS A 622 28.17 15.32 -12.14
C LYS A 622 28.16 16.37 -11.02
N LEU A 623 27.14 16.38 -10.15
CA LEU A 623 27.07 17.29 -9.00
C LEU A 623 28.22 17.03 -8.02
N THR A 624 28.54 15.76 -7.76
CA THR A 624 29.68 15.36 -6.93
C THR A 624 31.00 15.78 -7.58
N GLY A 625 31.14 15.59 -8.90
CA GLY A 625 32.29 16.09 -9.66
C GLY A 625 32.46 17.62 -9.57
N ALA A 626 31.36 18.37 -9.73
CA ALA A 626 31.36 19.83 -9.63
C ALA A 626 31.72 20.30 -8.21
N LYS A 627 31.24 19.61 -7.16
CA LYS A 627 31.62 19.88 -5.76
C LYS A 627 33.13 19.73 -5.55
N ASN A 628 33.73 18.67 -6.09
CA ASN A 628 35.18 18.45 -5.97
C ASN A 628 35.97 19.53 -6.72
N GLN A 629 35.57 19.87 -7.94
CA GLN A 629 36.19 20.97 -8.70
C GLN A 629 36.12 22.30 -7.95
N LEU A 630 35.00 22.56 -7.26
CA LEU A 630 34.83 23.76 -6.45
C LEU A 630 35.77 23.78 -5.23
N ILE A 631 35.96 22.64 -4.56
CA ILE A 631 36.92 22.50 -3.45
C ILE A 631 38.35 22.75 -3.94
N ASP A 632 38.72 22.19 -5.09
CA ASP A 632 40.04 22.40 -5.69
C ASP A 632 40.26 23.87 -6.08
N MET A 633 39.23 24.51 -6.63
CA MET A 633 39.27 25.92 -6.98
C MET A 633 39.42 26.80 -5.75
N GLU A 634 38.63 26.55 -4.70
CA GLU A 634 38.73 27.25 -3.41
C GLU A 634 40.15 27.17 -2.84
N ALA A 635 40.75 25.97 -2.80
CA ALA A 635 42.11 25.78 -2.32
C ALA A 635 43.12 26.58 -3.16
N SER A 636 43.01 26.50 -4.49
CA SER A 636 43.90 27.21 -5.42
C SER A 636 43.79 28.74 -5.30
N LYS A 637 42.56 29.28 -5.22
CA LYS A 637 42.34 30.73 -5.04
C LYS A 637 42.83 31.18 -3.67
N SER A 638 42.59 30.39 -2.63
CA SER A 638 43.05 30.68 -1.27
C SER A 638 44.57 30.76 -1.18
N GLU A 639 45.28 29.79 -1.76
CA GLU A 639 46.74 29.79 -1.82
C GLU A 639 47.27 31.01 -2.58
N LEU A 640 46.71 31.30 -3.76
CA LEU A 640 47.15 32.43 -4.59
C LEU A 640 46.97 33.78 -3.88
N ILE A 641 45.77 34.04 -3.34
CA ILE A 641 45.45 35.33 -2.69
C ILE A 641 46.30 35.52 -1.43
N THR A 642 46.48 34.47 -0.63
CA THR A 642 47.27 34.54 0.61
C THR A 642 48.75 34.75 0.30
N LYS A 643 49.29 34.05 -0.71
CA LYS A 643 50.68 34.23 -1.15
C LYS A 643 50.97 35.64 -1.65
N GLN A 644 50.07 36.24 -2.44
CA GLN A 644 50.21 37.62 -2.89
C GLN A 644 50.20 38.62 -1.72
N PHE A 645 49.47 38.32 -0.64
CA PHE A 645 49.50 39.15 0.57
C PHE A 645 50.82 39.02 1.33
N ASP A 646 51.37 37.80 1.43
CA ASP A 646 52.68 37.57 2.06
C ASP A 646 53.82 38.30 1.32
N GLU A 647 53.76 38.38 -0.02
CA GLU A 647 54.70 39.16 -0.84
C GLU A 647 54.72 40.64 -0.41
N ILE A 648 53.58 41.25 -0.08
CA ILE A 648 53.51 42.64 0.44
C ILE A 648 54.26 42.75 1.78
N LYS A 649 54.14 41.76 2.66
CA LYS A 649 54.85 41.74 3.95
C LYS A 649 56.35 41.66 3.75
N ILE A 650 56.81 40.80 2.85
CA ILE A 650 58.22 40.63 2.50
C ILE A 650 58.78 41.94 1.93
N GLU A 651 58.11 42.55 0.95
CA GLU A 651 58.54 43.83 0.36
C GLU A 651 58.59 44.96 1.39
N THR A 652 57.62 45.00 2.31
CA THR A 652 57.57 45.97 3.41
C THR A 652 58.76 45.77 4.35
N GLN A 653 59.08 44.52 4.69
CA GLN A 653 60.22 44.18 5.52
C GLN A 653 61.55 44.62 4.89
N GLU A 654 61.73 44.34 3.59
CA GLU A 654 62.93 44.72 2.85
C GLU A 654 63.11 46.24 2.75
N ALA A 655 62.02 46.96 2.50
CA ALA A 655 62.02 48.43 2.46
C ALA A 655 62.49 49.02 3.80
N ILE A 656 61.98 48.51 4.93
CA ILE A 656 62.36 48.96 6.27
C ILE A 656 63.84 48.64 6.56
N LYS A 657 64.28 47.41 6.26
CA LYS A 657 65.68 46.97 6.47
C LYS A 657 66.68 47.81 5.69
N LYS A 658 66.28 48.34 4.52
CA LYS A 658 67.13 49.18 3.67
C LYS A 658 67.11 50.66 4.07
N GLU A 659 65.93 51.25 4.23
CA GLU A 659 65.78 52.70 4.32
C GLU A 659 65.99 53.25 5.74
N ILE A 660 65.57 52.51 6.79
CA ILE A 660 65.73 52.96 8.18
C ILE A 660 67.20 53.21 8.55
N PRO A 661 68.16 52.31 8.25
CA PRO A 661 69.57 52.59 8.52
C PRO A 661 70.07 53.83 7.78
N ALA A 662 69.65 54.06 6.54
CA ALA A 662 70.05 55.23 5.76
C ALA A 662 69.53 56.53 6.37
N ILE A 663 68.26 56.55 6.80
CA ILE A 663 67.63 57.70 7.48
C ILE A 663 68.37 58.03 8.79
N LEU A 664 68.70 57.01 9.58
CA LEU A 664 69.38 57.18 10.87
C LEU A 664 70.81 57.69 10.70
N LYS A 665 71.55 57.19 9.70
CA LYS A 665 72.87 57.73 9.31
C LYS A 665 72.77 59.18 8.81
N GLY A 666 71.67 59.52 8.14
CA GLY A 666 71.37 60.86 7.63
C GLY A 666 71.21 61.92 8.72
N CYS A 667 70.91 61.54 9.97
CA CYS A 667 70.77 62.45 11.11
C CYS A 667 72.08 63.16 11.52
N LYS A 668 73.20 62.88 10.87
CA LYS A 668 74.49 63.57 11.09
C LYS A 668 74.46 65.06 10.72
N ASP A 669 73.51 65.46 9.87
CA ASP A 669 73.31 66.80 9.34
C ASP A 669 72.85 67.81 10.40
N ILE A 670 72.12 67.37 11.43
CA ILE A 670 71.67 68.24 12.53
C ILE A 670 72.81 68.60 13.48
N ILE A 671 73.96 67.92 13.36
CA ILE A 671 75.11 68.07 14.24
C ILE A 671 75.99 69.20 13.71
N LYS A 672 75.72 70.42 14.16
CA LYS A 672 76.43 71.65 13.80
C LYS A 672 77.41 72.06 14.89
N GLU A 673 78.43 72.84 14.54
CA GLU A 673 79.49 73.31 15.47
C GLU A 673 78.94 74.19 16.62
N ASP A 674 77.76 74.80 16.44
CA ASP A 674 77.05 75.61 17.45
C ASP A 674 76.01 74.81 18.28
N SER A 675 75.96 73.49 18.14
CA SER A 675 74.97 72.65 18.82
C SER A 675 75.22 72.52 20.33
N ASP A 676 74.15 72.34 21.12
CA ASP A 676 74.25 72.01 22.55
C ASP A 676 74.60 70.53 22.75
N TYR A 677 75.90 70.23 22.82
CA TYR A 677 76.41 68.88 23.04
C TYR A 677 76.03 68.26 24.40
N SER A 678 75.63 69.07 25.40
CA SER A 678 75.18 68.55 26.70
C SER A 678 73.83 67.82 26.61
N LYS A 679 73.00 68.21 25.63
CA LYS A 679 71.68 67.62 25.35
C LYS A 679 71.59 66.86 24.02
N MET A 680 72.66 66.82 23.23
CA MET A 680 72.69 66.21 21.90
C MET A 680 72.14 64.79 21.83
N HIS A 681 72.43 63.94 22.82
CA HIS A 681 71.91 62.56 22.87
C HIS A 681 70.37 62.47 22.97
N ILE A 682 69.72 63.43 23.65
CA ILE A 682 68.26 63.52 23.75
C ILE A 682 67.69 64.07 22.45
N SER A 683 68.27 65.17 21.96
CA SER A 683 67.83 65.83 20.72
C SER A 683 67.97 64.90 19.51
N LEU A 684 69.08 64.16 19.42
CA LEU A 684 69.36 63.20 18.35
C LEU A 684 68.45 61.97 18.44
N ASN A 685 68.20 61.40 19.63
CA ASN A 685 67.21 60.32 19.77
C ASN A 685 65.80 60.77 19.36
N LYS A 686 65.41 61.99 19.75
CA LYS A 686 64.11 62.58 19.39
C LYS A 686 64.01 62.80 17.88
N GLU A 687 65.05 63.34 17.26
CA GLU A 687 65.11 63.58 15.82
C GLU A 687 65.14 62.27 15.01
N MET A 688 65.88 61.26 15.47
CA MET A 688 65.90 59.93 14.86
C MET A 688 64.51 59.30 14.87
N ASN A 689 63.78 59.36 15.99
CA ASN A 689 62.39 58.88 16.06
C ASN A 689 61.46 59.72 15.20
N LYS A 690 61.66 61.04 15.13
CA LYS A 690 60.89 61.94 14.26
C LYS A 690 61.05 61.55 12.79
N ARG A 691 62.28 61.41 12.29
CA ARG A 691 62.54 61.03 10.89
C ARG A 691 62.11 59.60 10.55
N VAL A 692 62.25 58.67 11.50
CA VAL A 692 61.69 57.31 11.34
C VAL A 692 60.17 57.36 11.23
N ASN A 693 59.49 58.08 12.12
CA ASN A 693 58.03 58.24 12.06
C ASN A 693 57.55 59.01 10.81
N GLU A 694 58.30 60.02 10.36
CA GLU A 694 58.04 60.74 9.11
C GLU A 694 58.15 59.78 7.91
N TYR A 695 59.21 58.98 7.81
CA TYR A 695 59.31 57.95 6.76
C TYR A 695 58.17 56.94 6.82
N LEU A 696 57.82 56.43 8.00
CA LEU A 696 56.77 55.45 8.17
C LEU A 696 55.40 55.99 7.74
N ASN A 697 55.07 57.24 8.08
CA ASN A 697 53.76 57.83 7.79
C ASN A 697 53.67 58.51 6.42
N GLU A 698 54.74 59.17 5.96
CA GLU A 698 54.72 59.96 4.72
C GLU A 698 55.23 59.18 3.50
N THR A 699 55.99 58.09 3.70
CA THR A 699 56.56 57.30 2.61
C THR A 699 56.11 55.84 2.61
N LEU A 700 56.31 55.11 3.71
CA LEU A 700 56.04 53.68 3.77
C LEU A 700 54.54 53.38 3.80
N SER A 701 53.77 54.06 4.65
CA SER A 701 52.31 53.86 4.79
C SER A 701 51.54 54.10 3.48
N PRO A 702 51.78 55.18 2.71
CA PRO A 702 51.16 55.35 1.39
C PRO A 702 51.52 54.24 0.40
N LYS A 703 52.78 53.76 0.42
CA LYS A 703 53.22 52.65 -0.44
C LYS A 703 52.49 51.35 -0.09
N ILE A 704 52.45 51.01 1.19
CA ILE A 704 51.72 49.85 1.72
C ILE A 704 50.24 49.93 1.34
N HIS A 705 49.60 51.09 1.55
CA HIS A 705 48.18 51.26 1.28
C HIS A 705 47.87 50.98 -0.20
N ARG A 706 48.69 51.51 -1.11
CA ARG A 706 48.58 51.24 -2.54
C ARG A 706 48.76 49.75 -2.86
N SER A 707 49.78 49.09 -2.30
CA SER A 707 50.01 47.66 -2.52
C SER A 707 48.84 46.80 -2.03
N ILE A 708 48.23 47.13 -0.88
CA ILE A 708 47.05 46.43 -0.36
C ILE A 708 45.82 46.69 -1.25
N GLU A 709 45.60 47.92 -1.71
CA GLU A 709 44.50 48.22 -2.65
C GLU A 709 44.64 47.47 -3.98
N GLU A 710 45.86 47.41 -4.54
CA GLU A 710 46.19 46.65 -5.74
C GLU A 710 45.96 45.14 -5.52
N TRP A 711 46.34 44.61 -4.35
CA TRP A 711 46.06 43.22 -3.97
C TRP A 711 44.56 42.93 -3.81
N ILE A 712 43.78 43.81 -3.17
CA ILE A 712 42.31 43.65 -3.05
C ILE A 712 41.67 43.60 -4.44
N GLN A 713 42.10 44.44 -5.37
CA GLN A 713 41.58 44.41 -6.74
C GLN A 713 41.94 43.12 -7.47
N ALA A 714 43.18 42.64 -7.31
CA ALA A 714 43.62 41.38 -7.89
C ALA A 714 42.84 40.19 -7.30
N ALA A 715 42.66 40.15 -5.98
CA ALA A 715 41.91 39.12 -5.27
C ALA A 715 40.42 39.15 -5.65
N HIS A 716 39.82 40.33 -5.80
CA HIS A 716 38.44 40.47 -6.29
C HIS A 716 38.27 39.83 -7.66
N LYS A 717 39.19 40.09 -8.59
CA LYS A 717 39.18 39.46 -9.93
C LYS A 717 39.30 37.93 -9.84
N GLN A 718 40.14 37.42 -8.95
CA GLN A 718 40.27 35.96 -8.74
C GLN A 718 38.97 35.32 -8.23
N LEU A 719 38.21 36.04 -7.39
CA LEU A 719 36.92 35.59 -6.87
C LEU A 719 35.80 35.74 -7.92
N GLU A 720 35.82 36.79 -8.75
CA GLU A 720 34.95 36.93 -9.92
C GLU A 720 35.13 35.75 -10.90
N ASP A 721 36.37 35.34 -11.17
CA ASP A 721 36.65 34.15 -12.00
C ASP A 721 35.99 32.90 -11.40
N GLY A 722 35.99 32.77 -10.07
CA GLY A 722 35.31 31.68 -9.36
C GLY A 722 33.78 31.74 -9.49
N GLN A 723 33.18 32.93 -9.43
CA GLN A 723 31.75 33.12 -9.66
C GLN A 723 31.36 32.82 -11.12
N LEU A 724 32.21 33.18 -12.08
CA LEU A 724 31.99 32.89 -13.50
C LEU A 724 31.94 31.38 -13.75
N PHE A 725 32.88 30.62 -13.19
CA PHE A 725 32.86 29.16 -13.24
C PHE A 725 31.55 28.56 -12.70
N LEU A 726 31.08 29.06 -11.55
CA LEU A 726 29.81 28.60 -10.96
C LEU A 726 28.59 28.97 -11.79
N ASN A 727 28.61 30.12 -12.46
CA ASN A 727 27.55 30.52 -13.39
C ASN A 727 27.50 29.61 -14.63
N GLU A 728 28.66 29.20 -15.15
CA GLU A 728 28.75 28.25 -16.26
C GLU A 728 28.24 26.86 -15.85
N LEU A 729 28.62 26.38 -14.66
CA LEU A 729 28.08 25.14 -14.10
C LEU A 729 26.55 25.20 -13.95
N SER A 730 26.03 26.28 -13.37
CA SER A 730 24.58 26.49 -13.19
C SER A 730 23.84 26.42 -14.52
N LYS A 731 24.37 27.09 -15.57
CA LYS A 731 23.81 27.00 -16.93
C LYS A 731 23.86 25.59 -17.51
N GLY A 732 24.97 24.88 -17.30
CA GLY A 732 25.13 23.49 -17.75
C GLY A 732 24.09 22.56 -17.12
N PHE A 733 23.91 22.62 -15.80
CA PHE A 733 22.89 21.83 -15.10
C PHE A 733 21.47 22.23 -15.53
N ASN A 734 21.16 23.53 -15.57
CA ASN A 734 19.82 24.00 -15.92
C ASN A 734 19.44 23.70 -17.38
N GLY A 735 20.42 23.60 -18.28
CA GLY A 735 20.20 23.22 -19.68
C GLY A 735 19.87 21.73 -19.87
N ILE A 736 20.39 20.86 -18.99
CA ILE A 736 20.21 19.40 -19.10
C ILE A 736 18.99 18.94 -18.29
N TYR A 737 18.82 19.41 -17.06
CA TYR A 737 17.93 18.76 -16.09
C TYR A 737 16.55 19.42 -15.97
N LYS A 738 16.39 20.71 -16.33
CA LYS A 738 15.13 21.51 -16.35
C LYS A 738 14.25 21.53 -15.08
N GLU A 739 14.45 20.62 -14.13
CA GLU A 739 13.87 20.60 -12.80
C GLU A 739 14.61 21.58 -11.89
N HIS A 740 13.86 22.46 -11.21
CA HIS A 740 14.33 23.43 -10.20
C HIS A 740 15.68 24.12 -10.52
N PRO A 741 15.65 25.37 -11.03
CA PRO A 741 16.86 26.09 -11.43
C PRO A 741 17.92 26.10 -10.32
N ILE A 742 19.09 25.53 -10.61
CA ILE A 742 20.24 25.55 -9.71
C ILE A 742 20.88 26.94 -9.81
N GLU A 743 21.01 27.61 -8.66
CA GLU A 743 21.70 28.90 -8.54
C GLU A 743 22.90 28.77 -7.58
N LEU A 744 24.10 29.01 -8.10
CA LEU A 744 25.37 28.90 -7.38
C LEU A 744 26.03 30.28 -7.20
N SER A 745 25.58 31.03 -6.20
CA SER A 745 26.10 32.38 -5.90
C SER A 745 27.02 32.40 -4.68
N CYS A 746 28.18 33.02 -4.84
CA CYS A 746 29.13 33.34 -3.77
C CYS A 746 28.81 34.68 -3.10
N ASP A 747 29.46 34.95 -1.96
CA ASP A 747 29.26 36.15 -1.15
C ASP A 747 30.41 37.17 -1.26
N PHE A 748 30.23 38.22 -2.06
CA PHE A 748 31.24 39.27 -2.26
C PHE A 748 31.41 40.25 -1.09
N VAL A 749 30.65 40.11 0.00
CA VAL A 749 30.79 40.98 1.20
C VAL A 749 32.23 40.96 1.73
N ILE A 750 32.96 39.85 1.56
CA ILE A 750 34.37 39.72 1.99
C ILE A 750 35.29 40.80 1.39
N ILE A 751 35.01 41.29 0.17
CA ILE A 751 35.82 42.33 -0.47
C ILE A 751 35.63 43.67 0.23
N GLU A 752 34.41 43.99 0.65
CA GLU A 752 34.12 45.20 1.40
C GLU A 752 34.70 45.15 2.81
N ASP A 753 34.71 43.96 3.42
CA ASP A 753 35.38 43.73 4.70
C ASP A 753 36.90 43.92 4.59
N TRP A 754 37.54 43.37 3.54
CA TRP A 754 38.96 43.57 3.26
C TRP A 754 39.31 45.03 2.99
N LYS A 755 38.49 45.77 2.22
CA LYS A 755 38.68 47.22 2.02
C LYS A 755 38.61 48.00 3.32
N ARG A 756 37.66 47.66 4.20
CA ARG A 756 37.50 48.30 5.51
C ARG A 756 38.70 48.04 6.40
N ASP A 757 39.20 46.82 6.42
CA ASP A 757 40.32 46.43 7.26
C ASP A 757 41.67 46.94 6.72
N ALA A 758 41.84 47.02 5.39
CA ALA A 758 42.96 47.71 4.75
C ALA A 758 43.05 49.20 5.14
N ARG A 759 41.90 49.89 5.25
CA ARG A 759 41.85 51.28 5.74
C ARG A 759 42.23 51.39 7.22
N ARG A 760 41.92 50.38 8.03
CA ARG A 760 42.34 50.32 9.44
C ARG A 760 43.85 50.13 9.54
N LEU A 761 44.41 49.23 8.72
CA LEU A 761 45.87 48.99 8.62
C LEU A 761 46.66 50.23 8.17
N SER A 762 46.08 51.07 7.31
CA SER A 762 46.73 52.29 6.81
C SER A 762 46.50 53.53 7.68
N SER A 763 45.67 53.46 8.72
CA SER A 763 45.34 54.59 9.60
C SER A 763 46.45 54.90 10.63
N GLY A 764 47.60 55.35 10.12
CA GLY A 764 48.72 55.89 10.90
C GLY A 764 49.58 54.81 11.59
N LEU A 765 50.71 54.46 10.98
CA LEU A 765 51.73 53.61 11.60
C LEU A 765 52.40 54.37 12.75
N ARG A 766 51.84 54.24 13.96
CA ARG A 766 52.41 54.81 15.18
C ARG A 766 53.24 53.75 15.89
N ILE A 767 54.55 53.88 15.79
CA ILE A 767 55.47 53.09 16.60
C ILE A 767 55.80 53.88 17.86
N GLU A 768 55.83 53.20 19.01
CA GLU A 768 56.29 53.80 20.26
C GLU A 768 57.72 54.34 20.12
N PRO A 769 58.07 55.48 20.74
CA PRO A 769 59.40 56.06 20.62
C PRO A 769 60.49 55.05 21.02
N LEU A 770 61.31 54.65 20.05
CA LEU A 770 62.40 53.72 20.26
C LEU A 770 63.58 54.43 20.93
N ASN A 771 64.28 53.71 21.80
CA ASN A 771 65.54 54.21 22.32
C ASN A 771 66.67 53.88 21.34
N ILE A 772 66.79 54.71 20.30
CA ILE A 772 67.70 54.52 19.16
C ILE A 772 69.13 54.90 19.55
N PHE A 773 69.30 56.05 20.22
CA PHE A 773 70.61 56.58 20.61
C PHE A 773 71.00 56.26 22.07
N ASN A 774 70.05 55.99 22.99
CA ASN A 774 70.41 55.71 24.39
C ASN A 774 70.61 54.23 24.73
N ARG A 775 71.04 53.41 23.78
CA ARG A 775 71.41 52.01 24.03
C ARG A 775 72.71 51.94 24.87
N PHE A 776 73.00 50.78 25.47
CA PHE A 776 74.22 50.56 26.26
C PHE A 776 75.39 50.17 25.34
N ASN A 777 75.83 51.11 24.50
CA ASN A 777 76.99 50.96 23.63
C ASN A 777 78.14 51.84 24.18
N ALA A 778 79.37 51.31 24.25
CA ALA A 778 80.52 52.00 24.85
C ALA A 778 80.83 53.37 24.20
N SER A 779 80.66 53.47 22.88
CA SER A 779 80.78 54.68 22.08
C SER A 779 79.69 55.70 22.40
N GLN A 780 78.44 55.27 22.59
CA GLN A 780 77.32 56.11 23.00
C GLN A 780 77.46 56.61 24.44
N VAL A 781 77.91 55.77 25.38
CA VAL A 781 78.21 56.17 26.77
C VAL A 781 79.33 57.19 26.81
N PHE A 782 80.38 56.97 26.01
CA PHE A 782 81.46 57.93 25.83
C PHE A 782 80.95 59.27 25.25
N LEU A 783 80.13 59.24 24.20
CA LEU A 783 79.58 60.46 23.58
C LEU A 783 78.64 61.22 24.53
N LYS A 784 77.77 60.53 25.27
CA LYS A 784 76.91 61.12 26.31
C LYS A 784 77.74 61.79 27.42
N SER A 785 78.82 61.15 27.85
CA SER A 785 79.70 61.65 28.91
C SER A 785 80.56 62.82 28.42
N ALA A 786 81.12 62.72 27.20
CA ALA A 786 81.88 63.77 26.56
C ALA A 786 81.03 65.01 26.24
N GLY A 787 79.78 64.85 25.82
CA GLY A 787 78.84 65.95 25.61
C GLY A 787 78.51 66.71 26.89
N LYS A 788 78.30 66.02 28.02
CA LYS A 788 78.03 66.63 29.33
C LYS A 788 79.25 67.32 29.96
N LEU A 789 80.45 66.77 29.77
CA LEU A 789 81.68 67.28 30.40
C LEU A 789 82.41 68.34 29.56
N LEU A 790 82.40 68.21 28.23
CA LEU A 790 83.18 69.07 27.33
C LEU A 790 82.33 70.07 26.54
N GLY A 791 81.00 69.90 26.50
CA GLY A 791 80.08 70.76 25.75
C GLY A 791 79.91 72.18 26.30
N ALA A 792 80.31 72.44 27.56
CA ALA A 792 80.27 73.79 28.15
C ALA A 792 81.44 74.69 27.70
N ILE A 793 82.41 74.14 26.96
CA ILE A 793 83.65 74.83 26.54
C ILE A 793 83.64 74.96 25.01
N GLN A 794 83.37 76.16 24.50
CA GLN A 794 83.19 76.42 23.06
C GLN A 794 84.38 75.98 22.17
N GLN A 795 85.60 75.90 22.70
CA GLN A 795 86.78 75.44 21.94
C GLN A 795 86.76 73.96 21.54
N ASN A 796 85.94 73.12 22.18
CA ASN A 796 85.89 71.67 21.93
C ASN A 796 84.79 71.23 20.93
N ASN A 797 83.97 72.17 20.46
CA ASN A 797 82.79 71.87 19.67
C ASN A 797 83.11 71.16 18.34
N LYS A 798 84.17 71.56 17.64
CA LYS A 798 84.60 70.94 16.37
C LYS A 798 84.99 69.46 16.52
N MET A 799 85.61 69.10 17.64
CA MET A 799 85.97 67.72 17.97
C MET A 799 84.72 66.88 18.30
N LEU A 800 83.79 67.43 19.09
CA LEU A 800 82.54 66.76 19.45
C LEU A 800 81.64 66.55 18.22
N GLN A 801 81.56 67.54 17.33
CA GLN A 801 80.89 67.43 16.03
C GLN A 801 81.39 66.23 15.23
N SER A 802 82.71 66.17 15.01
CA SER A 802 83.38 65.09 14.27
C SER A 802 83.10 63.71 14.88
N ARG A 803 83.11 63.57 16.21
CA ARG A 803 82.90 62.29 16.88
C ARG A 803 81.46 61.79 16.81
N TYR A 804 80.48 62.68 16.99
CA TYR A 804 79.06 62.34 16.84
C TYR A 804 78.72 61.98 15.38
N GLN A 805 79.24 62.74 14.40
CA GLN A 805 79.03 62.44 12.98
C GLN A 805 79.68 61.11 12.58
N LYS A 806 80.92 60.86 13.01
CA LYS A 806 81.62 59.59 12.75
C LYS A 806 80.89 58.40 13.35
N TYR A 807 80.36 58.53 14.57
CA TYR A 807 79.56 57.49 15.20
C TYR A 807 78.33 57.13 14.36
N LEU A 808 77.56 58.12 13.92
CA LEU A 808 76.39 57.90 13.08
C LEU A 808 76.75 57.25 11.74
N GLU A 809 77.89 57.60 11.14
CA GLU A 809 78.33 56.99 9.88
C GLU A 809 78.72 55.51 10.02
N THR A 810 79.34 55.15 11.14
CA THR A 810 79.89 53.81 11.37
C THR A 810 78.95 52.86 12.13
N GLU A 811 77.89 53.36 12.77
CA GLU A 811 76.96 52.52 13.53
C GLU A 811 76.15 51.59 12.61
N ASP A 812 75.96 50.35 13.07
CA ASP A 812 75.03 49.41 12.48
C ASP A 812 73.63 49.59 13.10
N PHE A 813 72.68 50.03 12.27
CA PHE A 813 71.30 50.25 12.68
C PHE A 813 70.37 49.07 12.32
N SER A 814 70.91 47.92 11.93
CA SER A 814 70.13 46.74 11.52
C SER A 814 69.15 46.26 12.61
N ASP A 815 69.56 46.26 13.87
CA ASP A 815 68.69 45.89 15.01
C ASP A 815 67.53 46.88 15.21
N VAL A 816 67.76 48.18 14.92
CA VAL A 816 66.71 49.20 14.96
C VAL A 816 65.72 48.93 13.84
N ALA A 817 66.21 48.67 12.63
CA ALA A 817 65.36 48.35 11.48
C ALA A 817 64.54 47.06 11.70
N ALA A 818 65.12 46.04 12.34
CA ALA A 818 64.39 44.82 12.72
C ALA A 818 63.28 45.08 13.75
N SER A 819 63.55 45.93 14.75
CA SER A 819 62.54 46.32 15.75
C SER A 819 61.39 47.11 15.13
N VAL A 820 61.71 48.07 14.24
CA VAL A 820 60.72 48.84 13.48
C VAL A 820 59.90 47.91 12.57
N SER A 821 60.57 46.99 11.87
CA SER A 821 59.91 46.02 10.99
C SER A 821 58.94 45.12 11.75
N THR A 822 59.33 44.63 12.92
CA THR A 822 58.47 43.78 13.75
C THR A 822 57.21 44.54 14.20
N ALA A 823 57.38 45.78 14.66
CA ALA A 823 56.25 46.61 15.10
C ALA A 823 55.28 46.95 13.95
N VAL A 824 55.79 47.17 12.74
CA VAL A 824 54.94 47.41 11.55
C VAL A 824 54.20 46.13 11.14
N LEU A 825 54.92 45.00 11.01
CA LEU A 825 54.39 43.76 10.45
C LEU A 825 53.42 43.02 11.39
N GLN A 826 53.49 43.24 12.70
CA GLN A 826 52.58 42.62 13.67
C GLN A 826 51.10 42.88 13.33
N HIS A 827 50.78 44.02 12.72
CA HIS A 827 49.41 44.36 12.30
C HIS A 827 48.96 43.55 11.07
N PHE A 828 49.89 43.10 10.24
CA PHE A 828 49.62 42.29 9.05
C PHE A 828 49.42 40.82 9.40
N ASP A 829 50.15 40.29 10.39
CA ASP A 829 50.06 38.89 10.82
C ASP A 829 48.65 38.54 11.35
N PHE A 830 47.94 39.50 11.95
CA PHE A 830 46.56 39.29 12.41
C PHE A 830 45.58 39.24 11.23
N TYR A 831 45.79 40.08 10.23
CA TYR A 831 44.96 40.17 9.03
C TYR A 831 45.10 38.92 8.15
N GLU A 832 46.33 38.46 7.93
CA GLU A 832 46.63 37.27 7.11
C GLU A 832 45.94 36.00 7.62
N LYS A 833 45.86 35.81 8.94
CA LYS A 833 45.22 34.64 9.55
C LYS A 833 43.72 34.52 9.26
N GLY A 834 43.05 35.61 8.89
CA GLY A 834 41.63 35.62 8.54
C GLY A 834 41.35 35.27 7.08
N LEU A 835 42.31 35.51 6.17
CA LEU A 835 42.10 35.47 4.73
C LEU A 835 41.64 34.11 4.22
N GLU A 836 42.28 33.03 4.69
CA GLU A 836 41.92 31.67 4.27
C GLU A 836 40.48 31.34 4.67
N ASN A 837 40.03 31.81 5.84
CA ASN A 837 38.67 31.56 6.31
C ASN A 837 37.63 32.39 5.54
N ASP A 838 37.95 33.65 5.21
CA ASP A 838 37.07 34.51 4.42
C ASP A 838 36.86 33.93 3.01
N ILE A 839 37.92 33.40 2.39
CA ILE A 839 37.84 32.75 1.07
C ILE A 839 37.04 31.44 1.16
N LYS A 840 37.19 30.67 2.24
CA LYS A 840 36.33 29.50 2.49
C LYS A 840 34.86 29.92 2.55
N MET A 841 34.54 30.97 3.31
CA MET A 841 33.19 31.50 3.47
C MET A 841 32.57 31.96 2.15
N PHE A 842 33.36 32.55 1.25
CA PHE A 842 32.91 32.94 -0.10
C PHE A 842 32.27 31.77 -0.88
N PHE A 843 32.85 30.55 -0.77
CA PHE A 843 32.40 29.36 -1.50
C PHE A 843 31.46 28.43 -0.70
N VAL A 844 31.14 28.73 0.57
CA VAL A 844 30.32 27.84 1.42
C VAL A 844 28.93 27.59 0.84
N ARG A 845 28.25 28.65 0.39
CA ARG A 845 26.86 28.52 -0.10
C ARG A 845 26.77 27.62 -1.35
N PRO A 846 27.56 27.84 -2.43
CA PRO A 846 27.55 26.94 -3.58
C PRO A 846 27.89 25.49 -3.24
N LYS A 847 28.87 25.24 -2.34
CA LYS A 847 29.20 23.88 -1.88
C LYS A 847 28.00 23.19 -1.24
N ARG A 848 27.29 23.90 -0.37
CA ARG A 848 26.11 23.39 0.31
C ARG A 848 24.96 23.11 -0.66
N THR A 849 24.71 24.00 -1.62
CA THR A 849 23.67 23.79 -2.64
C THR A 849 23.93 22.53 -3.46
N LEU A 850 25.18 22.33 -3.93
CA LEU A 850 25.55 21.12 -4.69
C LEU A 850 25.37 19.84 -3.87
N GLU A 851 25.74 19.87 -2.59
CA GLU A 851 25.62 18.73 -1.68
C GLU A 851 24.16 18.38 -1.38
N GLN A 852 23.32 19.38 -1.09
CA GLN A 852 21.90 19.17 -0.80
C GLN A 852 21.16 18.52 -1.98
N ILE A 853 21.36 19.05 -3.20
CA ILE A 853 20.71 18.50 -4.40
C ILE A 853 21.21 17.08 -4.68
N ALA A 854 22.52 16.82 -4.51
CA ALA A 854 23.07 15.48 -4.69
C ALA A 854 22.50 14.48 -3.67
N GLU A 855 22.30 14.90 -2.42
CA GLU A 855 21.71 14.06 -1.37
C GLU A 855 20.23 13.78 -1.61
N GLU A 856 19.45 14.80 -1.99
CA GLU A 856 18.04 14.66 -2.38
C GLU A 856 17.88 13.65 -3.52
N LYS A 857 18.59 13.85 -4.64
CA LYS A 857 18.54 12.92 -5.77
C LYS A 857 19.10 11.53 -5.46
N SER A 858 20.03 11.41 -4.50
CA SER A 858 20.49 10.10 -4.04
C SER A 858 19.41 9.32 -3.29
N LYS A 859 18.50 10.00 -2.57
CA LYS A 859 17.33 9.35 -1.95
C LYS A 859 16.37 8.85 -3.02
N ASP A 860 16.07 9.67 -4.02
CA ASP A 860 15.21 9.29 -5.16
C ASP A 860 15.76 8.03 -5.86
N ILE A 861 17.07 7.96 -6.10
CA ILE A 861 17.73 6.76 -6.69
C ILE A 861 17.49 5.51 -5.85
N VAL A 862 17.61 5.60 -4.51
CA VAL A 862 17.40 4.44 -3.62
C VAL A 862 15.94 4.00 -3.65
N GLU A 863 15.00 4.94 -3.59
CA GLU A 863 13.56 4.65 -3.67
C GLU A 863 13.21 3.98 -5.01
N TYR A 864 13.70 4.50 -6.12
CA TYR A 864 13.42 3.95 -7.46
C TYR A 864 14.07 2.57 -7.65
N LYS A 865 15.28 2.34 -7.11
CA LYS A 865 15.89 1.01 -7.09
C LYS A 865 15.06 0.00 -6.30
N ASN A 866 14.56 0.39 -5.12
CA ASN A 866 13.71 -0.48 -4.32
C ASN A 866 12.38 -0.78 -5.01
N LEU A 867 11.80 0.18 -5.73
CA LEU A 867 10.60 -0.05 -6.53
C LEU A 867 10.86 -1.00 -7.70
N LEU A 868 11.93 -0.79 -8.48
CA LEU A 868 12.34 -1.68 -9.57
C LEU A 868 12.66 -3.10 -9.08
N ASP A 869 13.32 -3.23 -7.94
CA ASP A 869 13.65 -4.54 -7.38
C ASP A 869 12.40 -5.29 -6.90
N ARG A 870 11.41 -4.58 -6.33
CA ARG A 870 10.09 -5.16 -6.02
C ARG A 870 9.35 -5.62 -7.28
N LEU A 871 9.35 -4.81 -8.35
CA LEU A 871 8.73 -5.14 -9.64
C LEU A 871 9.40 -6.36 -10.31
N LYS A 872 10.71 -6.51 -10.15
CA LYS A 872 11.50 -7.59 -10.75
C LYS A 872 11.43 -8.90 -9.97
N ASN A 873 11.47 -8.81 -8.64
CA ASN A 873 11.52 -10.00 -7.77
C ASN A 873 10.14 -10.59 -7.48
N ASN A 874 9.06 -9.83 -7.66
CA ASN A 874 7.70 -10.30 -7.44
C ASN A 874 6.79 -9.98 -8.65
N PRO A 875 7.03 -10.59 -9.83
CA PRO A 875 6.20 -10.35 -11.01
C PRO A 875 4.73 -10.74 -10.78
N GLU A 876 4.49 -11.69 -9.87
CA GLU A 876 3.18 -12.17 -9.43
C GLU A 876 2.32 -11.07 -8.80
N LEU A 877 2.90 -10.07 -8.12
CA LEU A 877 2.13 -8.94 -7.54
C LEU A 877 1.33 -8.16 -8.59
N PHE A 878 1.78 -8.18 -9.85
CA PHE A 878 1.11 -7.49 -10.96
C PHE A 878 0.41 -8.47 -11.88
N HIS A 879 1.04 -9.60 -12.16
CA HIS A 879 0.52 -10.57 -13.11
C HIS A 879 -0.67 -11.35 -12.55
N ASP A 880 -0.66 -11.70 -11.26
CA ASP A 880 -1.72 -12.50 -10.66
C ASP A 880 -3.03 -11.72 -10.56
N PRO A 881 -3.07 -10.46 -10.05
CA PRO A 881 -4.31 -9.67 -10.06
C PRO A 881 -4.89 -9.47 -11.47
N LEU A 882 -4.05 -9.19 -12.48
CA LEU A 882 -4.51 -9.01 -13.85
C LEU A 882 -5.09 -10.32 -14.43
N LYS A 883 -4.46 -11.46 -14.16
CA LYS A 883 -5.01 -12.78 -14.51
C LYS A 883 -6.32 -13.08 -13.78
N LEU A 884 -6.45 -12.70 -12.51
CA LEU A 884 -7.70 -12.88 -11.76
C LEU A 884 -8.81 -11.97 -12.29
N PHE A 885 -8.49 -10.75 -12.74
CA PHE A 885 -9.44 -9.89 -13.45
C PHE A 885 -9.86 -10.49 -14.79
N GLU A 886 -8.91 -11.04 -15.55
CA GLU A 886 -9.19 -11.76 -16.81
C GLU A 886 -10.08 -12.98 -16.56
N LEU A 887 -9.82 -13.77 -15.51
CA LEU A 887 -10.65 -14.90 -15.11
C LEU A 887 -12.10 -14.49 -14.82
N ARG A 888 -12.28 -13.42 -14.02
CA ARG A 888 -13.63 -12.90 -13.69
C ARG A 888 -14.33 -12.36 -14.92
N LEU A 889 -13.59 -11.72 -15.83
CA LEU A 889 -14.11 -11.23 -17.10
C LEU A 889 -14.54 -12.37 -18.02
N LEU A 890 -13.75 -13.44 -18.12
CA LEU A 890 -14.10 -14.67 -18.83
C LEU A 890 -15.35 -15.32 -18.25
N GLN A 891 -15.50 -15.34 -16.93
CA GLN A 891 -16.69 -15.84 -16.27
C GLN A 891 -17.93 -15.03 -16.70
N TYR A 892 -17.84 -13.70 -16.70
CA TYR A 892 -18.94 -12.84 -17.14
C TYR A 892 -19.23 -12.98 -18.64
N ASP A 893 -18.19 -13.17 -19.46
CA ASP A 893 -18.36 -13.43 -20.89
C ASP A 893 -19.10 -14.76 -21.15
N TRP A 894 -18.78 -15.82 -20.42
CA TRP A 894 -19.53 -17.09 -20.49
C TRP A 894 -20.98 -16.95 -20.06
N LEU A 895 -21.28 -16.09 -19.08
CA LEU A 895 -22.66 -15.79 -18.71
C LEU A 895 -23.36 -14.93 -19.79
N ALA A 896 -22.65 -14.00 -20.43
CA ALA A 896 -23.26 -13.04 -21.36
C ALA A 896 -23.47 -13.61 -22.76
N ASN A 897 -22.65 -14.59 -23.16
CA ASN A 897 -22.67 -15.22 -24.48
C ASN A 897 -23.06 -16.71 -24.38
N THR A 898 -24.36 -17.01 -24.30
CA THR A 898 -24.89 -18.40 -24.22
C THR A 898 -24.82 -19.18 -25.53
N THR A 899 -24.31 -18.59 -26.60
CA THR A 899 -24.07 -19.25 -27.90
C THR A 899 -22.63 -19.11 -28.35
N LYS A 900 -21.68 -19.67 -27.59
CA LYS A 900 -20.33 -19.95 -28.11
C LYS A 900 -20.33 -21.36 -28.73
N PRO A 901 -19.79 -21.55 -29.94
CA PRO A 901 -19.66 -22.90 -30.51
C PRO A 901 -18.83 -23.77 -29.57
N ALA A 902 -19.28 -25.00 -29.33
CA ALA A 902 -18.54 -25.99 -28.56
C ALA A 902 -17.08 -26.00 -28.99
N THR A 903 -16.18 -25.83 -28.04
CA THR A 903 -14.74 -25.80 -28.28
C THR A 903 -14.29 -27.16 -28.80
N THR A 904 -14.39 -27.38 -30.11
CA THR A 904 -13.83 -28.56 -30.76
C THR A 904 -12.33 -28.40 -30.82
N TRP A 905 -11.64 -28.81 -29.77
CA TRP A 905 -10.19 -28.97 -29.76
C TRP A 905 -9.84 -30.21 -30.58
N THR A 906 -9.15 -30.03 -31.71
CA THR A 906 -8.30 -31.07 -32.33
C THR A 906 -6.90 -31.00 -31.77
#